data_AF-A0A0H5RSN8-F1
#
_entry.id   AF-A0A0H5RSN8-F1
#
_cell.length_a   1.000
_cell.length_b   1.000
_cell.length_c   1.000
_cell.angle_alpha   90.00
_cell.angle_beta   90.00
_cell.angle_gamma   90.00
#
_symmetry.space_group_name_H-M   'P 1'
#
loop_
_entity.id
_entity.type
_entity.pdbx_description
1 polymer ?
#
loop_
_entity_poly.entity_id
_entity_poly.type
_entity_poly.pdbx_seq_one_letter_code
_entity_poly.pdbx_strand_id
1 'polypeptide(L)'
;MRQLFISYARENRADVEALLRDLHALGYETWVDSSLRGGQSWWHEILERIADSDVFVAIVSGHTLNSVACKRELAWALALNKPVLPLAVEQLPDALPRTLSMRQIIDYSQSGREAAFALAGALGTLPPAPPVPDQLPEPPGAPLSYLSDLFEQVGQAEPLTQQQQHQILIQLEPALRSADAEERRGGRYVLKMFSRRGDLYADVDRNLAQTVLDDHDIEPSADDAATVEVPDNGLPNPAEAPADIRRNLLTDPRWVDSMSAFFAERWAEAAERLETLQASYPGETRIETRLTEARRRRDIDGWSGKAAVSADAGDWDTVVNALENLSALDPTHPDVETRLEQARTAQRRRALVDEIAALHRAERWTAVTAAARELAQIDPHNQDPEGMVSHAQAKILEAQRAERYAQALDHLDQEDWQQAANMLAEIEREQPGYRDAANLLTTAQRRRARAALPDPVAAEEHRAVPPPPTTTLPRRRRLAGRWLVVTISIAAVGITAALILAVMQSSKSSDTSTSTTDRAAPPTSAQISGPNETLADYIKNNDIQRTAVVPGTPGAPKIDLPVPEGWTRISAGADAPYFEIVPITPADPADPPRITATVDKLTGAVDVDKLLLVAPGEVKNLSGYQGDDAVRATMSGHPSSRLGGSYTKNGAIRMVAQNTVVIQNAGGIYVLQIAAEGPQADAGPLQAAAKEIVQKATIAP
;
A
#
# COMPACT_ATOMS: atom_id res chain seq x y z
N MET A 1 -26.79 35.45 -38.36
CA MET A 1 -27.31 34.12 -38.78
C MET A 1 -27.75 33.41 -37.51
N ARG A 2 -28.81 32.62 -37.53
CA ARG A 2 -29.29 31.96 -36.30
C ARG A 2 -28.36 30.80 -35.94
N GLN A 3 -27.89 30.74 -34.70
CA GLN A 3 -27.12 29.63 -34.17
C GLN A 3 -28.04 28.55 -33.60
N LEU A 4 -27.90 27.33 -34.09
CA LEU A 4 -28.69 26.16 -33.71
C LEU A 4 -27.84 25.26 -32.81
N PHE A 5 -28.33 24.98 -31.61
CA PHE A 5 -27.79 23.89 -30.80
C PHE A 5 -28.59 22.63 -31.11
N ILE A 6 -27.94 21.53 -31.48
CA ILE A 6 -28.60 20.26 -31.78
C ILE A 6 -28.27 19.25 -30.68
N SER A 7 -29.30 18.87 -29.91
CA SER A 7 -29.23 17.85 -28.87
C SER A 7 -29.68 16.51 -29.42
N TYR A 8 -28.78 15.52 -29.40
CA TYR A 8 -29.03 14.18 -29.96
C TYR A 8 -28.28 13.08 -29.21
N ALA A 9 -28.83 11.87 -29.23
CA ALA A 9 -28.13 10.68 -28.73
C ALA A 9 -27.13 10.20 -29.78
N ARG A 10 -26.00 9.64 -29.33
CA ARG A 10 -24.87 9.25 -30.21
C ARG A 10 -25.27 8.23 -31.26
N GLU A 11 -26.20 7.38 -30.89
CA GLU A 11 -26.78 6.34 -31.73
C GLU A 11 -27.47 6.95 -32.96
N ASN A 12 -27.96 8.20 -32.88
CA ASN A 12 -28.56 8.94 -33.99
C ASN A 12 -27.55 9.74 -34.82
N ARG A 13 -26.24 9.50 -34.67
CA ARG A 13 -25.20 10.28 -35.36
C ARG A 13 -25.35 10.27 -36.88
N ALA A 14 -25.68 9.12 -37.48
CA ALA A 14 -25.84 9.01 -38.93
C ALA A 14 -26.97 9.91 -39.45
N ASP A 15 -28.12 9.92 -38.76
CA ASP A 15 -29.28 10.73 -39.12
C ASP A 15 -29.00 12.23 -38.91
N VAL A 16 -28.31 12.58 -37.83
CA VAL A 16 -27.95 13.96 -37.51
C VAL A 16 -26.89 14.50 -38.47
N GLU A 17 -25.94 13.68 -38.95
CA GLU A 17 -24.98 14.10 -39.97
C GLU A 17 -25.67 14.47 -41.29
N ALA A 18 -26.78 13.82 -41.65
CA ALA A 18 -27.59 14.21 -42.79
C ALA A 18 -28.30 15.55 -42.55
N LEU A 19 -28.94 15.70 -41.38
CA LEU A 19 -29.58 16.94 -40.97
C LEU A 19 -28.63 18.15 -40.95
N LEU A 20 -27.41 17.97 -40.44
CA LEU A 20 -26.39 19.01 -40.38
C LEU A 20 -26.01 19.54 -41.77
N ARG A 21 -25.88 18.65 -42.75
CA ARG A 21 -25.60 19.05 -44.15
C ARG A 21 -26.73 19.91 -44.72
N ASP A 22 -27.98 19.53 -44.47
CA ASP A 22 -29.16 20.26 -44.94
C ASP A 22 -29.30 21.62 -44.24
N LEU A 23 -29.09 21.68 -42.93
CA LEU A 23 -29.12 22.94 -42.16
C LEU A 23 -28.03 23.92 -42.61
N HIS A 24 -26.83 23.42 -42.89
CA HIS A 24 -25.73 24.24 -43.42
C HIS A 24 -26.04 24.74 -44.84
N ALA A 25 -26.63 23.89 -45.70
CA ALA A 25 -27.09 24.30 -47.03
C ALA A 25 -28.20 25.37 -46.98
N LEU A 26 -29.00 25.39 -45.92
CA LEU A 26 -30.01 26.41 -45.63
C LEU A 26 -29.45 27.69 -44.98
N GLY A 27 -28.14 27.76 -44.71
CA GLY A 27 -27.47 28.95 -44.19
C GLY A 27 -27.53 29.12 -42.67
N TYR A 28 -27.78 28.04 -41.92
CA TYR A 28 -27.72 28.05 -40.46
C TYR A 28 -26.35 27.60 -39.94
N GLU A 29 -25.91 28.22 -38.84
CA GLU A 29 -24.77 27.76 -38.07
C GLU A 29 -25.25 26.74 -37.05
N THR A 30 -24.65 25.55 -37.03
CA THR A 30 -25.05 24.45 -36.15
C THR A 30 -23.93 24.08 -35.21
N TRP A 31 -24.27 23.85 -33.95
CA TRP A 31 -23.40 23.27 -32.95
C TRP A 31 -23.93 21.89 -32.53
N VAL A 32 -23.05 20.91 -32.49
CA VAL A 32 -23.29 19.54 -32.02
C VAL A 32 -22.13 19.11 -31.15
N ASP A 33 -22.41 18.37 -30.07
CA ASP A 33 -21.37 17.71 -29.31
C ASP A 33 -20.82 16.50 -30.09
N SER A 34 -19.48 16.38 -30.15
CA SER A 34 -18.78 15.34 -30.90
C SER A 34 -17.75 14.55 -30.10
N SER A 35 -17.59 14.79 -28.79
CA SER A 35 -16.61 14.05 -27.99
C SER A 35 -16.95 13.91 -26.49
N LEU A 36 -16.89 12.68 -25.97
CA LEU A 36 -16.87 12.42 -24.52
C LEU A 36 -15.47 12.73 -23.99
N ARG A 37 -15.26 13.92 -23.43
CA ARG A 37 -14.17 14.18 -22.49
C ARG A 37 -14.83 14.51 -21.15
N GLY A 38 -15.08 13.46 -20.35
CA GLY A 38 -15.80 13.57 -19.09
C GLY A 38 -15.13 14.51 -18.10
N GLY A 39 -15.93 15.42 -17.52
CA GLY A 39 -15.54 16.36 -16.47
C GLY A 39 -16.51 17.55 -16.34
N GLN A 40 -16.51 18.20 -15.18
CA GLN A 40 -17.35 19.40 -14.90
C GLN A 40 -17.06 20.57 -15.86
N SER A 41 -15.83 20.68 -16.37
CA SER A 41 -15.41 21.73 -17.30
C SER A 41 -16.01 21.56 -18.70
N TRP A 42 -16.18 20.33 -19.19
CA TRP A 42 -16.80 20.04 -20.49
C TRP A 42 -18.32 20.26 -20.44
N TRP A 43 -18.97 19.93 -19.32
CA TRP A 43 -20.40 20.19 -19.16
C TRP A 43 -20.74 21.68 -19.07
N HIS A 44 -19.89 22.48 -18.42
CA HIS A 44 -20.03 23.94 -18.43
C HIS A 44 -20.02 24.50 -19.85
N GLU A 45 -19.14 24.00 -20.73
CA GLU A 45 -19.12 24.41 -22.13
C GLU A 45 -20.43 24.08 -22.84
N ILE A 46 -21.01 22.89 -22.62
CA ILE A 46 -22.31 22.52 -23.21
C ILE A 46 -23.42 23.48 -22.77
N LEU A 47 -23.51 23.77 -21.46
CA LEU A 47 -24.54 24.66 -20.93
C LEU A 47 -24.38 26.10 -21.47
N GLU A 48 -23.15 26.56 -21.64
CA GLU A 48 -22.81 27.86 -22.24
C GLU A 48 -23.22 27.88 -23.72
N ARG A 49 -22.92 26.82 -24.49
CA ARG A 49 -23.34 26.70 -25.91
C ARG A 49 -24.85 26.68 -26.08
N ILE A 50 -25.58 26.04 -25.16
CA ILE A 50 -27.05 26.11 -25.14
C ILE A 50 -27.51 27.55 -24.85
N ALA A 51 -26.89 28.22 -23.89
CA ALA A 51 -27.21 29.60 -23.53
C ALA A 51 -26.91 30.60 -24.65
N ASP A 52 -25.88 30.37 -25.46
CA ASP A 52 -25.50 31.22 -26.59
C ASP A 52 -26.31 30.96 -27.86
N SER A 53 -26.98 29.80 -27.97
CA SER A 53 -27.77 29.43 -29.14
C SER A 53 -29.07 30.24 -29.28
N ASP A 54 -29.51 30.48 -30.51
CA ASP A 54 -30.79 31.14 -30.82
C ASP A 54 -31.96 30.15 -30.77
N VAL A 55 -31.72 28.89 -31.13
CA VAL A 55 -32.73 27.83 -31.20
C VAL A 55 -32.11 26.52 -30.73
N PHE A 56 -32.85 25.80 -29.88
CA PHE A 56 -32.50 24.46 -29.42
C PHE A 56 -33.27 23.43 -30.23
N VAL A 57 -32.57 22.63 -31.03
CA VAL A 57 -33.13 21.54 -31.83
C VAL A 57 -33.03 20.26 -31.01
N ALA A 58 -34.18 19.71 -30.62
CA ALA A 58 -34.27 18.47 -29.84
C ALA A 58 -34.54 17.31 -30.80
N ILE A 59 -33.55 16.45 -31.04
CA ILE A 59 -33.77 15.22 -31.79
C ILE A 59 -34.64 14.29 -30.94
N VAL A 60 -35.73 13.78 -31.53
CA VAL A 60 -36.69 12.89 -30.89
C VAL A 60 -36.53 11.50 -31.48
N SER A 61 -36.08 10.57 -30.65
CA SER A 61 -35.93 9.14 -30.94
C SER A 61 -36.05 8.35 -29.62
N GLY A 62 -36.21 7.03 -29.69
CA GLY A 62 -36.15 6.16 -28.52
C GLY A 62 -34.81 6.31 -27.77
N HIS A 63 -33.72 6.57 -28.48
CA HIS A 63 -32.40 6.79 -27.90
C HIS A 63 -32.32 8.13 -27.17
N THR A 64 -32.82 9.23 -27.75
CA THR A 64 -32.79 10.55 -27.09
C THR A 64 -33.75 10.62 -25.90
N LEU A 65 -34.92 9.97 -26.00
CA LEU A 65 -35.90 9.84 -24.93
C LEU A 65 -35.36 9.01 -23.74
N ASN A 66 -34.30 8.22 -23.94
CA ASN A 66 -33.65 7.43 -22.90
C ASN A 66 -32.28 7.98 -22.47
N SER A 67 -31.83 9.11 -23.02
CA SER A 67 -30.56 9.76 -22.66
C SER A 67 -30.74 10.78 -21.53
N VAL A 68 -29.99 10.62 -20.43
CA VAL A 68 -30.01 11.58 -19.30
C VAL A 68 -29.40 12.94 -19.71
N ALA A 69 -28.35 12.93 -20.53
CA ALA A 69 -27.73 14.14 -21.06
C ALA A 69 -28.73 14.95 -21.89
N CYS A 70 -29.36 14.34 -22.90
CA CYS A 70 -30.37 15.01 -23.75
C CYS A 70 -31.54 15.58 -22.93
N LYS A 71 -32.00 14.84 -21.90
CA LYS A 71 -33.05 15.32 -21.00
C LYS A 71 -32.64 16.56 -20.22
N ARG A 72 -31.42 16.59 -19.68
CA ARG A 72 -30.87 17.73 -18.92
C ARG A 72 -30.65 18.95 -19.81
N GLU A 73 -30.12 18.74 -21.01
CA GLU A 73 -29.95 19.80 -22.01
C GLU A 73 -31.29 20.42 -22.40
N LEU A 74 -32.31 19.59 -22.68
CA LEU A 74 -33.66 20.07 -22.98
C LEU A 74 -34.26 20.83 -21.80
N ALA A 75 -34.12 20.32 -20.57
CA ALA A 75 -34.60 20.99 -19.37
C ALA A 75 -33.92 22.36 -19.18
N TRP A 76 -32.60 22.45 -19.44
CA TRP A 76 -31.84 23.69 -19.38
C TRP A 76 -32.29 24.70 -20.44
N ALA A 77 -32.44 24.27 -21.69
CA ALA A 77 -32.94 25.10 -22.77
C ALA A 77 -34.34 25.66 -22.46
N LEU A 78 -35.22 24.83 -21.89
CA LEU A 78 -36.54 25.26 -21.44
C LEU A 78 -36.47 26.28 -20.29
N ALA A 79 -35.57 26.08 -19.33
CA ALA A 79 -35.37 26.98 -18.19
C ALA A 79 -34.84 28.36 -18.64
N LEU A 80 -34.03 28.39 -19.70
CA LEU A 80 -33.56 29.60 -20.36
C LEU A 80 -34.58 30.23 -21.34
N ASN A 81 -35.79 29.68 -21.43
CA ASN A 81 -36.82 30.08 -22.39
C ASN A 81 -36.38 30.04 -23.86
N LYS A 82 -35.47 29.12 -24.22
CA LYS A 82 -35.01 28.97 -25.61
C LYS A 82 -36.16 28.47 -26.49
N PRO A 83 -36.29 28.99 -27.73
CA PRO A 83 -37.15 28.36 -28.73
C PRO A 83 -36.68 26.92 -28.98
N VAL A 84 -37.56 25.95 -28.71
CA VAL A 84 -37.27 24.51 -28.88
C VAL A 84 -37.95 23.99 -30.15
N LEU A 85 -37.19 23.37 -31.04
CA LEU A 85 -37.67 22.67 -32.23
C LEU A 85 -37.50 21.15 -32.08
N PRO A 86 -38.56 20.40 -31.77
CA PRO A 86 -38.51 18.93 -31.78
C PRO A 86 -38.47 18.39 -33.22
N LEU A 87 -37.54 17.48 -33.49
CA LEU A 87 -37.34 16.87 -34.80
C LEU A 87 -37.21 15.35 -34.66
N ALA A 88 -38.16 14.61 -35.24
CA ALA A 88 -38.17 13.16 -35.21
C ALA A 88 -37.26 12.61 -36.32
N VAL A 89 -36.32 11.74 -35.98
CA VAL A 89 -35.44 11.05 -36.95
C VAL A 89 -35.84 9.60 -37.20
N GLU A 90 -36.84 9.12 -36.46
CA GLU A 90 -37.41 7.78 -36.56
C GLU A 90 -38.91 7.84 -36.29
N GLN A 91 -39.59 6.71 -36.48
CA GLN A 91 -41.00 6.60 -36.11
C GLN A 91 -41.14 6.67 -34.58
N LEU A 92 -41.87 7.69 -34.12
CA LEU A 92 -42.02 7.96 -32.70
C LEU A 92 -42.98 6.97 -32.00
N PRO A 93 -42.75 6.67 -30.71
CA PRO A 93 -43.69 5.89 -29.92
C PRO A 93 -45.02 6.65 -29.71
N ASP A 94 -46.09 5.90 -29.47
CA ASP A 94 -47.46 6.43 -29.29
C ASP A 94 -47.59 7.42 -28.11
N ALA A 95 -46.66 7.36 -27.14
CA ALA A 95 -46.63 8.23 -25.98
C ALA A 95 -45.29 8.96 -25.87
N LEU A 96 -45.37 10.30 -25.81
CA LEU A 96 -44.21 11.19 -25.65
C LEU A 96 -44.30 12.00 -24.36
N PRO A 97 -43.16 12.42 -23.78
CA PRO A 97 -43.14 13.33 -22.64
C PRO A 97 -43.96 14.59 -22.92
N ARG A 98 -44.68 15.09 -21.91
CA ARG A 98 -45.51 16.31 -22.02
C ARG A 98 -44.74 17.51 -22.57
N THR A 99 -43.44 17.59 -22.26
CA THR A 99 -42.53 18.62 -22.77
C THR A 99 -42.35 18.58 -24.29
N LEU A 100 -42.51 17.43 -24.94
CA LEU A 100 -42.42 17.30 -26.39
C LEU A 100 -43.80 17.21 -27.05
N SER A 101 -44.79 16.55 -26.42
CA SER A 101 -46.12 16.35 -27.00
C SER A 101 -46.95 17.63 -27.19
N MET A 102 -46.65 18.69 -26.43
CA MET A 102 -47.31 20.00 -26.58
C MET A 102 -46.69 20.87 -27.67
N ARG A 103 -45.69 20.36 -28.41
CA ARG A 103 -44.98 21.09 -29.46
C ARG A 103 -45.21 20.43 -30.82
N GLN A 104 -45.13 21.22 -31.88
CA GLN A 104 -45.14 20.69 -33.24
C GLN A 104 -43.82 19.97 -33.50
N ILE A 105 -43.89 18.66 -33.71
CA ILE A 105 -42.73 17.83 -34.04
C ILE A 105 -42.60 17.78 -35.57
N ILE A 106 -41.40 18.04 -36.07
CA ILE A 106 -41.11 17.90 -37.50
C ILE A 106 -40.63 16.48 -37.75
N ASP A 107 -41.33 15.75 -38.63
CA ASP A 107 -40.88 14.44 -39.08
C ASP A 107 -39.77 14.60 -40.12
N TYR A 108 -38.60 14.07 -39.79
CA TYR A 108 -37.41 14.04 -40.62
C TYR A 108 -36.87 12.59 -40.74
N SER A 109 -37.69 11.58 -40.38
CA SER A 109 -37.32 10.16 -40.47
C SER A 109 -37.05 9.69 -41.90
N GLN A 110 -37.63 10.37 -42.89
CA GLN A 110 -37.33 10.20 -44.30
C GLN A 110 -36.68 11.47 -44.85
N SER A 111 -35.35 11.55 -44.76
CA SER A 111 -34.59 12.69 -45.29
C SER A 111 -34.85 12.87 -46.79
N GLY A 112 -35.25 14.08 -47.18
CA GLY A 112 -35.70 14.37 -48.54
C GLY A 112 -36.17 15.81 -48.73
N ARG A 113 -36.50 16.18 -49.97
CA ARG A 113 -36.85 17.57 -50.34
C ARG A 113 -38.02 18.12 -49.52
N GLU A 114 -39.04 17.30 -49.27
CA GLU A 114 -40.22 17.71 -48.49
C GLU A 114 -39.88 17.94 -47.01
N ALA A 115 -39.11 17.04 -46.40
CA ALA A 115 -38.63 17.19 -45.02
C ALA A 115 -37.75 18.44 -44.85
N ALA A 116 -36.87 18.74 -45.82
CA ALA A 116 -36.05 19.94 -45.81
C ALA A 116 -36.88 21.24 -45.92
N PHE A 117 -37.96 21.25 -46.71
CA PHE A 117 -38.88 22.40 -46.76
C PHE A 117 -39.69 22.56 -45.48
N ALA A 118 -40.16 21.45 -44.87
CA ALA A 118 -40.85 21.47 -43.59
C ALA A 118 -39.94 22.01 -42.47
N LEU A 119 -38.67 21.58 -42.45
CA LEU A 119 -37.63 22.06 -41.54
C LEU A 119 -37.36 23.56 -41.71
N ALA A 120 -37.14 24.01 -42.95
CA ALA A 120 -36.90 25.42 -43.25
C ALA A 120 -38.11 26.30 -42.87
N GLY A 121 -39.32 25.81 -43.15
CA GLY A 121 -40.58 26.47 -42.76
C GLY A 121 -40.72 26.59 -41.24
N ALA A 122 -40.45 25.52 -40.50
CA ALA A 122 -40.51 25.51 -39.04
C ALA A 122 -39.47 26.45 -38.40
N LEU A 123 -38.22 26.43 -38.89
CA LEU A 123 -37.18 27.34 -38.41
C LEU A 123 -37.48 28.81 -38.71
N GLY A 124 -38.17 29.09 -39.82
CA GLY A 124 -38.59 30.44 -40.21
C GLY A 124 -39.73 31.01 -39.35
N THR A 125 -40.58 30.17 -38.76
CA THR A 125 -41.73 30.59 -37.94
C THR A 125 -41.42 30.65 -36.44
N LEU A 126 -40.27 30.14 -35.99
CA LEU A 126 -39.87 30.21 -34.59
C LEU A 126 -39.63 31.65 -34.13
N PRO A 127 -40.14 32.02 -32.93
CA PRO A 127 -39.91 33.34 -32.35
C PRO A 127 -38.42 33.57 -32.09
N PRO A 128 -37.94 34.83 -32.09
CA PRO A 128 -36.57 35.13 -31.69
C PRO A 128 -36.34 34.72 -30.23
N ALA A 129 -35.11 34.31 -29.91
CA ALA A 129 -34.74 33.95 -28.54
C ALA A 129 -34.99 35.14 -27.60
N PRO A 130 -35.74 34.95 -26.50
CA PRO A 130 -35.89 35.99 -25.49
C PRO A 130 -34.53 36.28 -24.82
N PRO A 131 -34.33 37.50 -24.28
CA PRO A 131 -33.13 37.80 -23.50
C PRO A 131 -33.02 36.84 -22.31
N VAL A 132 -31.78 36.52 -21.94
CA VAL A 132 -31.48 35.62 -20.82
C VAL A 132 -32.20 36.11 -19.56
N PRO A 133 -32.87 35.24 -18.78
CA PRO A 133 -33.59 35.64 -17.57
C PRO A 133 -32.69 36.42 -16.58
N ASP A 134 -33.24 37.46 -15.93
CA ASP A 134 -32.52 38.27 -14.94
C ASP A 134 -32.02 37.46 -13.73
N GLN A 135 -32.66 36.33 -13.43
CA GLN A 135 -32.18 35.32 -12.50
C GLN A 135 -31.98 34.01 -13.25
N LEU A 136 -30.72 33.64 -13.46
CA LEU A 136 -30.35 32.36 -14.05
C LEU A 136 -30.75 31.23 -13.09
N PRO A 137 -31.48 30.21 -13.56
CA PRO A 137 -31.72 29.01 -12.78
C PRO A 137 -30.38 28.32 -12.46
N GLU A 138 -30.33 27.55 -11.37
CA GLU A 138 -29.14 26.77 -11.06
C GLU A 138 -28.82 25.82 -12.24
N PRO A 139 -27.57 25.84 -12.75
CA PRO A 139 -27.20 25.00 -13.88
C PRO A 139 -27.31 23.52 -13.47
N PRO A 140 -27.88 22.65 -14.33
CA PRO A 140 -27.94 21.23 -14.01
C PRO A 140 -26.52 20.67 -13.89
N GLY A 141 -26.29 19.74 -12.97
CA GLY A 141 -24.99 19.07 -12.85
C GLY A 141 -24.65 18.24 -14.11
N ALA A 142 -23.36 17.95 -14.31
CA ALA A 142 -22.90 17.15 -15.44
C ALA A 142 -23.54 15.76 -15.50
N PRO A 143 -23.80 15.20 -16.70
CA PRO A 143 -24.07 13.78 -16.90
C PRO A 143 -22.95 12.98 -16.24
N LEU A 144 -23.28 11.86 -15.59
CA LEU A 144 -22.37 11.01 -14.81
C LEU A 144 -21.83 11.61 -13.48
N SER A 145 -22.01 12.90 -13.18
CA SER A 145 -21.58 13.48 -11.88
C SER A 145 -22.24 12.76 -10.71
N TYR A 146 -23.54 12.45 -10.85
CA TYR A 146 -24.29 11.71 -9.83
C TYR A 146 -23.77 10.27 -9.65
N LEU A 147 -23.23 9.62 -10.70
CA LEU A 147 -22.61 8.30 -10.56
C LEU A 147 -21.28 8.37 -9.82
N SER A 148 -20.55 9.49 -9.94
CA SER A 148 -19.33 9.73 -9.16
C SER A 148 -19.68 9.97 -7.69
N ASP A 149 -20.73 10.76 -7.42
CA ASP A 149 -21.25 10.95 -6.06
C ASP A 149 -21.73 9.63 -5.44
N LEU A 150 -22.43 8.80 -6.21
CA LEU A 150 -22.86 7.47 -5.78
C LEU A 150 -21.68 6.52 -5.59
N PHE A 151 -20.66 6.57 -6.45
CA PHE A 151 -19.43 5.80 -6.29
C PHE A 151 -18.71 6.17 -4.99
N GLU A 152 -18.56 7.45 -4.69
CA GLU A 152 -17.95 7.92 -3.44
C GLU A 152 -18.80 7.50 -2.23
N GLN A 153 -20.12 7.66 -2.31
CA GLN A 153 -21.04 7.31 -1.23
C GLN A 153 -21.07 5.81 -0.95
N VAL A 154 -21.04 4.98 -2.00
CA VAL A 154 -20.96 3.52 -1.89
C VAL A 154 -19.56 3.04 -1.45
N GLY A 155 -18.50 3.78 -1.80
CA GLY A 155 -17.11 3.46 -1.46
C GLY A 155 -16.67 3.88 -0.05
N GLN A 156 -17.50 4.60 0.70
CA GLN A 156 -17.20 5.01 2.07
C GLN A 156 -17.08 3.81 3.03
N ALA A 157 -16.10 3.87 3.93
CA ALA A 157 -15.87 2.84 4.95
C ALA A 157 -16.93 2.84 6.08
N GLU A 158 -17.66 3.95 6.26
CA GLU A 158 -18.74 4.04 7.26
C GLU A 158 -20.00 3.28 6.80
N PRO A 159 -20.74 2.67 7.75
CA PRO A 159 -21.97 1.95 7.42
C PRO A 159 -23.08 2.93 6.97
N LEU A 160 -23.75 2.59 5.87
CA LEU A 160 -24.83 3.36 5.29
C LEU A 160 -26.15 2.99 5.99
N THR A 161 -26.92 4.01 6.37
CA THR A 161 -28.27 3.82 6.92
C THR A 161 -29.21 3.22 5.86
N GLN A 162 -30.26 2.52 6.30
CA GLN A 162 -31.28 1.95 5.40
C GLN A 162 -31.90 3.01 4.47
N GLN A 163 -32.06 4.25 4.94
CA GLN A 163 -32.57 5.35 4.12
C GLN A 163 -31.57 5.76 3.01
N GLN A 164 -30.28 5.85 3.33
CA GLN A 164 -29.23 6.14 2.36
C GLN A 164 -29.11 5.02 1.32
N GLN A 165 -29.21 3.76 1.75
CA GLN A 165 -29.16 2.60 0.85
C GLN A 165 -30.32 2.58 -0.16
N HIS A 166 -31.55 2.88 0.27
CA HIS A 166 -32.67 3.03 -0.66
C HIS A 166 -32.51 4.23 -1.60
N GLN A 167 -31.98 5.34 -1.10
CA GLN A 167 -31.75 6.53 -1.91
C GLN A 167 -30.74 6.24 -3.04
N ILE A 168 -29.69 5.47 -2.75
CA ILE A 168 -28.71 5.02 -3.73
C ILE A 168 -29.37 4.18 -4.83
N LEU A 169 -30.25 3.23 -4.49
CA LEU A 169 -30.99 2.44 -5.49
C LEU A 169 -31.83 3.30 -6.43
N ILE A 170 -32.58 4.25 -5.86
CA ILE A 170 -33.44 5.17 -6.63
C ILE A 170 -32.59 6.02 -7.58
N GLN A 171 -31.45 6.50 -7.12
CA GLN A 171 -30.54 7.33 -7.92
C GLN A 171 -29.79 6.52 -8.98
N LEU A 172 -29.64 5.20 -8.79
CA LEU A 172 -28.94 4.30 -9.71
C LEU A 172 -29.83 3.77 -10.83
N GLU A 173 -31.13 3.62 -10.59
CA GLU A 173 -32.12 3.12 -11.54
C GLU A 173 -32.07 3.81 -12.93
N PRO A 174 -31.98 5.15 -13.04
CA PRO A 174 -31.90 5.82 -14.34
C PRO A 174 -30.63 5.45 -15.13
N ALA A 175 -29.52 5.22 -14.44
CA ALA A 175 -28.25 4.86 -15.07
C ALA A 175 -28.32 3.45 -15.66
N LEU A 176 -28.93 2.51 -14.94
CA LEU A 176 -29.09 1.12 -15.38
C LEU A 176 -29.98 1.01 -16.63
N ARG A 177 -30.94 1.93 -16.79
CA ARG A 177 -31.84 1.99 -17.95
C ARG A 177 -31.42 3.01 -19.02
N SER A 178 -30.25 3.64 -18.89
CA SER A 178 -29.81 4.67 -19.83
C SER A 178 -29.55 4.07 -21.22
N ALA A 179 -29.92 4.77 -22.29
CA ALA A 179 -29.52 4.37 -23.64
C ALA A 179 -28.01 4.53 -23.86
N ASP A 180 -27.35 5.42 -23.12
CA ASP A 180 -25.90 5.64 -23.20
C ASP A 180 -25.14 4.45 -22.61
N ALA A 181 -24.33 3.80 -23.44
CA ALA A 181 -23.53 2.65 -23.03
C ALA A 181 -22.49 2.98 -21.94
N GLU A 182 -21.97 4.21 -21.86
CA GLU A 182 -21.05 4.62 -20.80
C GLU A 182 -21.76 4.84 -19.47
N GLU A 183 -22.93 5.49 -19.49
CA GLU A 183 -23.76 5.68 -18.30
C GLU A 183 -24.29 4.35 -17.75
N ARG A 184 -24.73 3.44 -18.64
CA ARG A 184 -25.08 2.06 -18.25
C ARG A 184 -23.92 1.32 -17.64
N ARG A 185 -22.72 1.40 -18.25
CA ARG A 185 -21.51 0.79 -17.70
C ARG A 185 -21.16 1.35 -16.31
N GLY A 186 -21.25 2.67 -16.13
CA GLY A 186 -21.02 3.34 -14.86
C GLY A 186 -22.05 2.95 -13.79
N GLY A 187 -23.34 2.93 -14.16
CA GLY A 187 -24.42 2.46 -13.29
C GLY A 187 -24.24 1.01 -12.85
N ARG A 188 -23.92 0.11 -13.78
CA ARG A 188 -23.62 -1.31 -13.45
C ARG A 188 -22.40 -1.46 -12.55
N TYR A 189 -21.39 -0.63 -12.74
CA TYR A 189 -20.19 -0.64 -11.90
C TYR A 189 -20.52 -0.24 -10.45
N VAL A 190 -21.28 0.84 -10.26
CA VAL A 190 -21.75 1.27 -8.94
C VAL A 190 -22.71 0.24 -8.33
N LEU A 191 -23.57 -0.41 -9.13
CA LEU A 191 -24.45 -1.51 -8.68
C LEU A 191 -23.65 -2.72 -8.16
N LYS A 192 -22.60 -3.14 -8.90
CA LYS A 192 -21.70 -4.25 -8.52
C LYS A 192 -20.87 -3.90 -7.28
N MET A 193 -20.53 -2.62 -7.09
CA MET A 193 -19.88 -2.17 -5.87
C MET A 193 -20.84 -2.15 -4.68
N PHE A 194 -22.06 -1.66 -4.89
CA PHE A 194 -23.05 -1.52 -3.83
C PHE A 194 -23.52 -2.88 -3.31
N SER A 195 -23.68 -3.87 -4.19
CA SER A 195 -23.99 -5.27 -3.83
C SER A 195 -22.88 -6.00 -3.07
N ARG A 196 -21.66 -5.46 -3.01
CA ARG A 196 -20.53 -6.05 -2.26
C ARG A 196 -20.39 -5.50 -0.84
N ARG A 197 -21.23 -4.53 -0.46
CA ARG A 197 -21.22 -3.95 0.87
C ARG A 197 -21.74 -4.95 1.92
N GLY A 198 -21.04 -5.05 3.05
CA GLY A 198 -21.40 -5.98 4.14
C GLY A 198 -22.50 -5.49 5.08
N ASP A 199 -22.94 -4.25 4.91
CA ASP A 199 -23.93 -3.56 5.76
C ASP A 199 -25.31 -3.41 5.10
N LEU A 200 -25.59 -4.18 4.04
CA LEU A 200 -26.87 -4.11 3.32
C LEU A 200 -28.04 -4.62 4.17
N TYR A 201 -29.13 -3.85 4.18
CA TYR A 201 -30.39 -4.30 4.79
C TYR A 201 -31.11 -5.31 3.88
N ALA A 202 -31.81 -6.28 4.47
CA ALA A 202 -32.35 -7.44 3.75
C ALA A 202 -33.38 -7.11 2.64
N ASP A 203 -34.06 -5.97 2.73
CA ASP A 203 -34.96 -5.45 1.70
C ASP A 203 -34.20 -4.80 0.53
N VAL A 204 -33.09 -4.11 0.82
CA VAL A 204 -32.19 -3.53 -0.19
C VAL A 204 -31.44 -4.63 -0.94
N ASP A 205 -30.90 -5.62 -0.22
CA ASP A 205 -30.18 -6.77 -0.78
C ASP A 205 -31.07 -7.58 -1.74
N ARG A 206 -32.35 -7.79 -1.38
CA ARG A 206 -33.32 -8.46 -2.26
C ARG A 206 -33.61 -7.66 -3.54
N ASN A 207 -33.77 -6.34 -3.42
CA ASN A 207 -33.96 -5.47 -4.60
C ASN A 207 -32.70 -5.45 -5.49
N LEU A 208 -31.50 -5.47 -4.90
CA LEU A 208 -30.24 -5.58 -5.63
C LEU A 208 -30.15 -6.90 -6.39
N ALA A 209 -30.43 -8.02 -5.73
CA ALA A 209 -30.43 -9.34 -6.37
C ALA A 209 -31.42 -9.40 -7.54
N GLN A 210 -32.63 -8.85 -7.37
CA GLN A 210 -33.64 -8.80 -8.44
C GLN A 210 -33.19 -7.89 -9.61
N THR A 211 -32.62 -6.73 -9.31
CA THR A 211 -32.14 -5.78 -10.34
C THR A 211 -30.95 -6.34 -11.14
N VAL A 212 -30.08 -7.11 -10.48
CA VAL A 212 -28.96 -7.83 -11.13
C VAL A 212 -29.48 -8.97 -12.01
N LEU A 213 -30.55 -9.67 -11.60
CA LEU A 213 -31.19 -10.70 -12.42
C LEU A 213 -31.93 -10.10 -13.63
N ASP A 214 -32.66 -8.99 -13.45
CA ASP A 214 -33.43 -8.33 -14.51
C ASP A 214 -32.52 -7.68 -15.60
N ASP A 215 -31.27 -7.27 -15.26
CA ASP A 215 -30.28 -6.75 -16.24
C ASP A 215 -29.61 -7.87 -17.09
N HIS A 216 -29.76 -9.14 -16.69
CA HIS A 216 -29.31 -10.29 -17.49
C HIS A 216 -30.29 -10.66 -18.62
N ASP A 217 -31.54 -10.21 -18.57
CA ASP A 217 -32.59 -10.53 -19.57
C ASP A 217 -32.70 -9.51 -20.71
N ILE A 218 -31.85 -8.48 -20.75
CA ILE A 218 -31.80 -7.48 -21.83
C ILE A 218 -30.50 -7.65 -22.64
N GLU A 219 -30.40 -8.75 -23.39
CA GLU A 219 -29.56 -8.78 -24.59
C GLU A 219 -30.22 -7.95 -25.70
N PRO A 220 -29.46 -7.30 -26.59
CA PRO A 220 -30.05 -6.67 -27.78
C PRO A 220 -30.67 -7.77 -28.65
N SER A 221 -31.97 -7.64 -28.91
CA SER A 221 -32.74 -8.50 -29.80
C SER A 221 -32.10 -8.56 -31.19
N ALA A 222 -32.08 -9.77 -31.76
CA ALA A 222 -31.47 -10.15 -33.03
C ALA A 222 -32.06 -9.49 -34.31
N ASP A 223 -32.73 -8.35 -34.21
CA ASP A 223 -33.37 -7.66 -35.34
C ASP A 223 -32.47 -6.62 -36.04
N ASP A 224 -31.29 -6.30 -35.48
CA ASP A 224 -30.31 -5.40 -36.14
C ASP A 224 -29.40 -6.10 -37.18
N ALA A 225 -29.68 -7.37 -37.49
CA ALA A 225 -28.93 -8.17 -38.46
C ALA A 225 -29.66 -8.32 -39.82
N ALA A 226 -30.16 -7.23 -40.40
CA ALA A 226 -30.54 -7.12 -41.83
C ALA A 226 -30.64 -5.62 -42.17
N THR A 227 -30.08 -5.03 -43.23
CA THR A 227 -29.87 -5.49 -44.60
C THR A 227 -28.90 -4.51 -45.27
N VAL A 228 -27.78 -4.97 -45.84
CA VAL A 228 -27.12 -4.28 -46.96
C VAL A 228 -27.22 -5.23 -48.13
N GLU A 229 -28.17 -4.96 -49.02
CA GLU A 229 -28.24 -5.62 -50.32
C GLU A 229 -27.00 -5.22 -51.14
N VAL A 230 -26.17 -6.21 -51.46
CA VAL A 230 -25.13 -6.14 -52.49
C VAL A 230 -25.79 -6.56 -53.81
N PRO A 231 -25.64 -5.79 -54.91
CA PRO A 231 -26.23 -6.18 -56.18
C PRO A 231 -25.53 -7.42 -56.76
N ASP A 232 -26.36 -8.31 -57.29
CA ASP A 232 -26.03 -9.56 -57.96
C ASP A 232 -24.94 -9.39 -59.01
N ASN A 233 -23.79 -10.04 -58.78
CA ASN A 233 -22.87 -10.42 -59.83
C ASN A 233 -22.08 -11.66 -59.39
N GLY A 234 -22.55 -12.81 -59.87
CA GLY A 234 -21.80 -14.05 -60.16
C GLY A 234 -20.56 -14.35 -59.33
N LEU A 235 -20.69 -15.33 -58.42
CA LEU A 235 -19.59 -16.01 -57.71
C LEU A 235 -18.43 -16.45 -58.64
N PRO A 236 -17.17 -16.14 -58.29
CA PRO A 236 -16.04 -16.98 -58.58
C PRO A 236 -15.67 -17.85 -57.37
N ASN A 237 -15.43 -19.13 -57.68
CA ASN A 237 -14.82 -20.24 -56.94
C ASN A 237 -14.06 -19.92 -55.61
N PRO A 238 -14.26 -20.68 -54.49
CA PRO A 238 -13.62 -20.43 -53.18
C PRO A 238 -12.10 -20.65 -53.08
N ALA A 239 -11.40 -20.84 -54.19
CA ALA A 239 -10.01 -21.28 -54.21
C ALA A 239 -8.98 -20.17 -54.47
N GLU A 240 -9.39 -18.95 -54.82
CA GLU A 240 -8.46 -17.84 -55.12
C GLU A 240 -8.96 -16.51 -54.54
N ALA A 241 -8.71 -16.26 -53.25
CA ALA A 241 -8.85 -14.94 -52.63
C ALA A 241 -7.49 -14.50 -52.04
N PRO A 242 -7.05 -13.24 -52.23
CA PRO A 242 -5.76 -12.75 -51.73
C PRO A 242 -5.71 -12.73 -50.19
N ALA A 243 -4.50 -12.82 -49.64
CA ALA A 243 -4.20 -12.97 -48.21
C ALA A 243 -4.73 -11.88 -47.26
N ASP A 244 -5.42 -10.87 -47.77
CA ASP A 244 -5.73 -9.62 -47.06
C ASP A 244 -7.10 -9.63 -46.36
N ILE A 245 -7.98 -10.60 -46.67
CA ILE A 245 -9.27 -10.79 -45.97
C ILE A 245 -9.10 -11.50 -44.62
N ARG A 246 -7.93 -12.10 -44.33
CA ARG A 246 -7.66 -12.86 -43.11
C ARG A 246 -7.46 -12.02 -41.83
N ARG A 247 -7.71 -10.72 -41.85
CA ARG A 247 -7.23 -9.79 -40.80
C ARG A 247 -8.28 -8.91 -40.11
N ASN A 248 -9.57 -9.22 -40.18
CA ASN A 248 -10.54 -8.60 -39.28
C ASN A 248 -10.79 -9.49 -38.06
N LEU A 249 -10.14 -9.16 -36.94
CA LEU A 249 -10.30 -9.84 -35.65
C LEU A 249 -11.76 -9.96 -35.21
N LEU A 250 -12.53 -8.88 -35.39
CA LEU A 250 -13.89 -8.76 -34.84
C LEU A 250 -14.90 -9.68 -35.54
N THR A 251 -14.55 -10.19 -36.73
CA THR A 251 -15.37 -11.13 -37.49
C THR A 251 -14.88 -12.57 -37.39
N ASP A 252 -13.77 -12.83 -36.66
CA ASP A 252 -13.31 -14.20 -36.40
C ASP A 252 -14.20 -14.85 -35.32
N PRO A 253 -14.89 -15.97 -35.59
CA PRO A 253 -15.70 -16.66 -34.60
C PRO A 253 -14.92 -17.03 -33.33
N ARG A 254 -13.61 -17.29 -33.46
CA ARG A 254 -12.73 -17.60 -32.32
C ARG A 254 -12.56 -16.40 -31.38
N TRP A 255 -12.61 -15.17 -31.90
CA TRP A 255 -12.62 -13.95 -31.09
C TRP A 255 -13.91 -13.86 -30.27
N VAL A 256 -15.08 -14.07 -30.91
CA VAL A 256 -16.39 -14.04 -30.25
C VAL A 256 -16.47 -15.08 -29.13
N ASP A 257 -16.07 -16.31 -29.41
CA ASP A 257 -15.99 -17.40 -28.45
C ASP A 257 -15.08 -17.07 -27.25
N SER A 258 -13.91 -16.48 -27.53
CA SER A 258 -12.97 -16.10 -26.50
C SER A 258 -13.49 -14.96 -25.61
N MET A 259 -14.26 -14.02 -26.18
CA MET A 259 -14.94 -12.97 -25.42
C MET A 259 -16.13 -13.50 -24.62
N SER A 260 -16.87 -14.48 -25.14
CA SER A 260 -17.93 -15.18 -24.39
C SER A 260 -17.37 -15.85 -23.14
N ALA A 261 -16.26 -16.58 -23.24
CA ALA A 261 -15.59 -17.16 -22.07
C ALA A 261 -15.06 -16.08 -21.11
N PHE A 262 -14.48 -15.00 -21.65
CA PHE A 262 -13.96 -13.88 -20.86
C PHE A 262 -15.04 -13.18 -20.03
N PHE A 263 -16.18 -12.84 -20.64
CA PHE A 263 -17.28 -12.15 -19.96
C PHE A 263 -18.11 -13.08 -19.07
N ALA A 264 -18.12 -14.39 -19.35
CA ALA A 264 -18.68 -15.40 -18.45
C ALA A 264 -17.76 -15.73 -17.27
N GLU A 265 -16.68 -14.96 -17.05
CA GLU A 265 -15.69 -15.16 -15.99
C GLU A 265 -15.02 -16.56 -16.02
N ARG A 266 -15.03 -17.25 -17.17
CA ARG A 266 -14.36 -18.53 -17.40
C ARG A 266 -12.91 -18.29 -17.80
N TRP A 267 -12.12 -17.74 -16.88
CA TRP A 267 -10.79 -17.16 -17.15
C TRP A 267 -9.78 -18.13 -17.77
N ALA A 268 -9.76 -19.39 -17.32
CA ALA A 268 -8.87 -20.42 -17.87
C ALA A 268 -9.16 -20.70 -19.35
N GLU A 269 -10.43 -20.90 -19.69
CA GLU A 269 -10.90 -21.15 -21.05
C GLU A 269 -10.71 -19.91 -21.94
N ALA A 270 -10.97 -18.71 -21.41
CA ALA A 270 -10.75 -17.46 -22.11
C ALA A 270 -9.27 -17.26 -22.47
N ALA A 271 -8.36 -17.53 -21.53
CA ALA A 271 -6.91 -17.41 -21.75
C ALA A 271 -6.42 -18.39 -22.82
N GLU A 272 -6.83 -19.65 -22.77
CA GLU A 272 -6.47 -20.68 -23.77
C GLU A 272 -6.95 -20.31 -25.19
N ARG A 273 -8.21 -19.88 -25.31
CA ARG A 273 -8.78 -19.44 -26.59
C ARG A 273 -8.08 -18.21 -27.15
N LEU A 274 -7.73 -17.24 -26.29
CA LEU A 274 -6.99 -16.03 -26.68
C LEU A 274 -5.53 -16.31 -27.06
N GLU A 275 -4.86 -17.27 -26.42
CA GLU A 275 -3.51 -17.71 -26.79
C GLU A 275 -3.49 -18.34 -28.19
N THR A 276 -4.47 -19.20 -28.47
CA THR A 276 -4.65 -19.79 -29.79
C THR A 276 -4.92 -18.72 -30.85
N LEU A 277 -5.67 -17.68 -30.49
CA LEU A 277 -5.98 -16.56 -31.38
C LEU A 277 -4.76 -15.65 -31.62
N GLN A 278 -3.93 -15.43 -30.59
CA GLN A 278 -2.70 -14.63 -30.68
C GLN A 278 -1.73 -15.19 -31.73
N ALA A 279 -1.65 -16.53 -31.88
CA ALA A 279 -0.82 -17.16 -32.91
C ALA A 279 -1.29 -16.83 -34.35
N SER A 280 -2.58 -16.56 -34.54
CA SER A 280 -3.16 -16.17 -35.83
C SER A 280 -3.11 -14.65 -36.07
N TYR A 281 -2.99 -13.86 -35.01
CA TYR A 281 -3.00 -12.39 -35.02
C TYR A 281 -1.85 -11.82 -34.16
N PRO A 282 -0.58 -12.00 -34.56
CA PRO A 282 0.55 -11.52 -33.79
C PRO A 282 0.58 -9.98 -33.76
N GLY A 283 0.79 -9.39 -32.56
CA GLY A 283 0.85 -7.95 -32.34
C GLY A 283 -0.50 -7.24 -32.24
N GLU A 284 -1.61 -7.99 -32.19
CA GLU A 284 -2.96 -7.42 -32.04
C GLU A 284 -3.25 -7.05 -30.57
N THR A 285 -3.22 -5.75 -30.28
CA THR A 285 -3.32 -5.19 -28.91
C THR A 285 -4.59 -5.60 -28.17
N ARG A 286 -5.71 -5.81 -28.89
CA ARG A 286 -6.98 -6.24 -28.27
C ARG A 286 -6.88 -7.64 -27.67
N ILE A 287 -6.23 -8.57 -28.39
CA ILE A 287 -5.96 -9.92 -27.89
C ILE A 287 -5.00 -9.85 -26.72
N GLU A 288 -3.91 -9.09 -26.85
CA GLU A 288 -2.89 -8.96 -25.79
C GLU A 288 -3.47 -8.42 -24.48
N THR A 289 -4.30 -7.37 -24.57
CA THR A 289 -4.94 -6.77 -23.40
C THR A 289 -5.88 -7.76 -22.71
N ARG A 290 -6.74 -8.44 -23.49
CA ARG A 290 -7.71 -9.40 -22.95
C ARG A 290 -7.03 -10.65 -22.41
N LEU A 291 -6.00 -11.13 -23.08
CA LEU A 291 -5.23 -12.29 -22.66
C LEU A 291 -4.48 -12.02 -21.37
N THR A 292 -3.92 -10.82 -21.22
CA THR A 292 -3.24 -10.40 -19.99
C THR A 292 -4.20 -10.42 -18.79
N GLU A 293 -5.39 -9.84 -18.93
CA GLU A 293 -6.39 -9.85 -17.85
C GLU A 293 -6.91 -11.28 -17.58
N ALA A 294 -7.19 -12.07 -18.62
CA ALA A 294 -7.66 -13.45 -18.47
C ALA A 294 -6.62 -14.32 -17.74
N ARG A 295 -5.33 -14.19 -18.08
CA ARG A 295 -4.24 -14.88 -17.39
C ARG A 295 -4.15 -14.43 -15.93
N ARG A 296 -4.17 -13.12 -15.67
CA ARG A 296 -4.12 -12.58 -14.32
C ARG A 296 -5.25 -13.15 -13.45
N ARG A 297 -6.50 -13.14 -13.94
CA ARG A 297 -7.67 -13.67 -13.22
C ARG A 297 -7.58 -15.18 -12.99
N ARG A 298 -7.21 -15.94 -14.03
CA ARG A 298 -6.98 -17.39 -13.92
C ARG A 298 -5.93 -17.72 -12.86
N ASP A 299 -4.82 -16.98 -12.87
CA ASP A 299 -3.71 -17.23 -11.95
C ASP A 299 -4.10 -16.86 -10.51
N ILE A 300 -4.87 -15.79 -10.30
CA ILE A 300 -5.48 -15.45 -8.99
C ILE A 300 -6.33 -16.62 -8.45
N ASP A 301 -7.25 -17.14 -9.27
CA ASP A 301 -8.11 -18.27 -8.87
C ASP A 301 -7.28 -19.52 -8.58
N GLY A 302 -6.26 -19.80 -9.41
CA GLY A 302 -5.34 -20.91 -9.24
C GLY A 302 -4.54 -20.83 -7.95
N TRP A 303 -3.97 -19.66 -7.63
CA TRP A 303 -3.21 -19.46 -6.39
C TRP A 303 -4.10 -19.49 -5.15
N SER A 304 -5.29 -18.88 -5.21
CA SER A 304 -6.26 -18.91 -4.11
C SER A 304 -6.72 -20.34 -3.81
N GLY A 305 -7.06 -21.12 -4.85
CA GLY A 305 -7.42 -22.52 -4.72
C GLY A 305 -6.27 -23.39 -4.20
N LYS A 306 -5.04 -23.18 -4.70
CA LYS A 306 -3.84 -23.89 -4.23
C LYS A 306 -3.57 -23.61 -2.74
N ALA A 307 -3.71 -22.35 -2.31
CA ALA A 307 -3.55 -21.97 -0.91
C ALA A 307 -4.58 -22.68 -0.02
N ALA A 308 -5.85 -22.75 -0.44
CA ALA A 308 -6.89 -23.45 0.31
C ALA A 308 -6.61 -24.96 0.45
N VAL A 309 -6.35 -25.66 -0.65
CA VAL A 309 -6.05 -27.10 -0.65
C VAL A 309 -4.81 -27.43 0.19
N SER A 310 -3.78 -26.59 0.13
CA SER A 310 -2.54 -26.80 0.88
C SER A 310 -2.72 -26.53 2.38
N ALA A 311 -3.60 -25.58 2.74
CA ALA A 311 -3.94 -25.31 4.13
C ALA A 311 -4.68 -26.50 4.76
N ASP A 312 -5.62 -27.12 4.03
CA ASP A 312 -6.33 -28.33 4.47
C ASP A 312 -5.37 -29.52 4.67
N ALA A 313 -4.31 -29.58 3.85
CA ALA A 313 -3.25 -30.60 3.97
C ALA A 313 -2.21 -30.29 5.06
N GLY A 314 -2.23 -29.10 5.66
CA GLY A 314 -1.23 -28.64 6.64
C GLY A 314 0.16 -28.37 6.04
N ASP A 315 0.25 -28.16 4.72
CA ASP A 315 1.47 -27.79 4.01
C ASP A 315 1.62 -26.26 3.96
N TRP A 316 2.04 -25.70 5.10
CA TRP A 316 2.14 -24.25 5.29
C TRP A 316 3.19 -23.58 4.40
N ASP A 317 4.22 -24.31 3.95
CA ASP A 317 5.21 -23.78 3.01
C ASP A 317 4.56 -23.49 1.64
N THR A 318 3.74 -24.42 1.15
CA THR A 318 3.00 -24.21 -0.10
C THR A 318 1.92 -23.12 0.04
N VAL A 319 1.28 -23.01 1.22
CA VAL A 319 0.31 -21.93 1.51
C VAL A 319 0.98 -20.55 1.45
N VAL A 320 2.09 -20.35 2.15
CA VAL A 320 2.82 -19.07 2.15
C VAL A 320 3.23 -18.69 0.72
N ASN A 321 3.84 -19.61 -0.03
CA ASN A 321 4.22 -19.37 -1.42
C ASN A 321 3.02 -19.02 -2.31
N ALA A 322 1.89 -19.71 -2.16
CA ALA A 322 0.69 -19.43 -2.95
C ALA A 322 0.08 -18.06 -2.62
N LEU A 323 0.04 -17.69 -1.34
CA LEU A 323 -0.48 -16.39 -0.89
C LEU A 323 0.45 -15.22 -1.24
N GLU A 324 1.77 -15.42 -1.27
CA GLU A 324 2.73 -14.41 -1.74
C GLU A 324 2.58 -14.14 -3.25
N ASN A 325 2.43 -15.20 -4.06
CA ASN A 325 2.15 -15.05 -5.49
C ASN A 325 0.79 -14.38 -5.73
N LEU A 326 -0.22 -14.73 -4.92
CA LEU A 326 -1.53 -14.08 -4.97
C LEU A 326 -1.44 -12.59 -4.60
N SER A 327 -0.73 -12.24 -3.52
CA SER A 327 -0.48 -10.86 -3.09
C SER A 327 0.26 -10.04 -4.16
N ALA A 328 1.23 -10.64 -4.84
CA ALA A 328 1.94 -9.99 -5.94
C ALA A 328 1.04 -9.71 -7.15
N LEU A 329 0.09 -10.60 -7.44
CA LEU A 329 -0.85 -10.46 -8.56
C LEU A 329 -2.03 -9.53 -8.25
N ASP A 330 -2.53 -9.57 -7.02
CA ASP A 330 -3.66 -8.78 -6.54
C ASP A 330 -3.48 -8.41 -5.06
N PRO A 331 -2.79 -7.28 -4.76
CA PRO A 331 -2.63 -6.79 -3.40
C PRO A 331 -3.95 -6.46 -2.70
N THR A 332 -5.03 -6.26 -3.47
CA THR A 332 -6.36 -5.93 -2.96
C THR A 332 -7.25 -7.16 -2.75
N HIS A 333 -6.73 -8.37 -2.97
CA HIS A 333 -7.49 -9.60 -2.77
C HIS A 333 -7.86 -9.75 -1.29
N PRO A 334 -9.13 -10.02 -0.97
CA PRO A 334 -9.60 -10.06 0.41
C PRO A 334 -8.83 -11.10 1.24
N ASP A 335 -8.53 -10.73 2.48
CA ASP A 335 -7.92 -11.57 3.51
C ASP A 335 -6.54 -12.15 3.18
N VAL A 336 -5.88 -11.77 2.08
CA VAL A 336 -4.56 -12.34 1.71
C VAL A 336 -3.51 -12.04 2.76
N GLU A 337 -3.43 -10.81 3.24
CA GLU A 337 -2.44 -10.40 4.24
C GLU A 337 -2.67 -11.15 5.57
N THR A 338 -3.90 -11.17 6.05
CA THR A 338 -4.30 -11.92 7.25
C THR A 338 -4.00 -13.42 7.12
N ARG A 339 -4.37 -14.04 5.98
CA ARG A 339 -4.11 -15.47 5.72
C ARG A 339 -2.61 -15.74 5.61
N LEU A 340 -1.83 -14.82 5.05
CA LEU A 340 -0.39 -14.95 4.91
C LEU A 340 0.30 -14.86 6.28
N GLU A 341 -0.13 -13.96 7.15
CA GLU A 341 0.36 -13.86 8.53
C GLU A 341 0.02 -15.13 9.34
N GLN A 342 -1.21 -15.63 9.22
CA GLN A 342 -1.63 -16.89 9.85
C GLN A 342 -0.80 -18.08 9.35
N ALA A 343 -0.58 -18.18 8.04
CA ALA A 343 0.22 -19.23 7.44
C ALA A 343 1.69 -19.17 7.88
N ARG A 344 2.30 -17.98 7.91
CA ARG A 344 3.67 -17.77 8.42
C ARG A 344 3.81 -18.14 9.89
N THR A 345 2.80 -17.80 10.69
CA THR A 345 2.75 -18.19 12.11
C THR A 345 2.68 -19.70 12.27
N ALA A 346 1.83 -20.38 11.48
CA ALA A 346 1.72 -21.83 11.48
C ALA A 346 2.99 -22.53 10.99
N GLN A 347 3.63 -22.00 9.94
CA GLN A 347 4.93 -22.45 9.42
C GLN A 347 6.02 -22.34 10.51
N ARG A 348 6.13 -21.19 11.18
CA ARG A 348 7.11 -20.97 12.24
C ARG A 348 6.88 -21.89 13.44
N ARG A 349 5.63 -22.11 13.83
CA ARG A 349 5.27 -23.08 14.89
C ARG A 349 5.78 -24.48 14.54
N ARG A 350 5.54 -24.96 13.31
CA ARG A 350 6.00 -26.27 12.85
C ARG A 350 7.53 -26.37 12.84
N ALA A 351 8.21 -25.36 12.29
CA ALA A 351 9.66 -25.31 12.25
C ALA A 351 10.30 -25.38 13.65
N LEU A 352 9.73 -24.66 14.63
CA LEU A 352 10.19 -24.71 16.03
C LEU A 352 9.98 -26.08 16.67
N VAL A 353 8.85 -26.76 16.39
CA VAL A 353 8.61 -28.12 16.88
C VAL A 353 9.63 -29.10 16.29
N ASP A 354 9.90 -29.01 14.98
CA ASP A 354 10.91 -29.84 14.31
C ASP A 354 12.32 -29.57 14.84
N GLU A 355 12.66 -28.31 15.11
CA GLU A 355 13.93 -27.90 15.72
C GLU A 355 14.06 -28.43 17.15
N ILE A 356 13.02 -28.30 17.98
CA ILE A 356 12.96 -28.88 19.33
C ILE A 356 13.20 -30.39 19.26
N ALA A 357 12.55 -31.10 18.35
CA ALA A 357 12.73 -32.53 18.16
C ALA A 357 14.16 -32.89 17.71
N ALA A 358 14.78 -32.07 16.85
CA ALA A 358 16.16 -32.27 16.42
C ALA A 358 17.16 -32.02 17.56
N LEU A 359 16.99 -30.93 18.33
CA LEU A 359 17.81 -30.61 19.49
C LEU A 359 17.67 -31.67 20.59
N HIS A 360 16.46 -32.21 20.78
CA HIS A 360 16.18 -33.30 21.71
C HIS A 360 16.90 -34.58 21.30
N ARG A 361 16.79 -35.00 20.03
CA ARG A 361 17.54 -36.15 19.48
C ARG A 361 19.06 -35.97 19.57
N ALA A 362 19.54 -34.73 19.54
CA ALA A 362 20.96 -34.39 19.68
C ALA A 362 21.41 -34.18 21.14
N GLU A 363 20.53 -34.42 22.12
CA GLU A 363 20.77 -34.26 23.56
C GLU A 363 21.20 -32.84 23.98
N ARG A 364 20.79 -31.82 23.22
CA ARG A 364 21.10 -30.40 23.48
C ARG A 364 20.04 -29.78 24.41
N TRP A 365 19.97 -30.26 25.64
CA TRP A 365 18.86 -29.96 26.57
C TRP A 365 18.61 -28.48 26.85
N THR A 366 19.67 -27.68 27.04
CA THR A 366 19.54 -26.23 27.24
C THR A 366 18.99 -25.50 26.02
N ALA A 367 19.34 -25.96 24.81
CA ALA A 367 18.82 -25.41 23.56
C ALA A 367 17.34 -25.80 23.36
N VAL A 368 16.95 -27.02 23.72
CA VAL A 368 15.53 -27.45 23.71
C VAL A 368 14.66 -26.49 24.53
N THR A 369 15.07 -26.18 25.76
CA THR A 369 14.32 -25.25 26.63
C THR A 369 14.37 -23.78 26.16
N ALA A 370 15.34 -23.41 25.32
CA ALA A 370 15.38 -22.09 24.68
C ALA A 370 14.39 -22.02 23.51
N ALA A 371 14.43 -22.98 22.59
CA ALA A 371 13.50 -23.07 21.48
C ALA A 371 12.03 -23.22 21.96
N ALA A 372 11.80 -23.95 23.05
CA ALA A 372 10.48 -24.07 23.66
C ALA A 372 9.90 -22.73 24.18
N ARG A 373 10.76 -21.81 24.65
CA ARG A 373 10.31 -20.47 25.06
C ARG A 373 9.86 -19.63 23.87
N GLU A 374 10.50 -19.79 22.71
CA GLU A 374 10.05 -19.15 21.47
C GLU A 374 8.73 -19.75 20.99
N LEU A 375 8.59 -21.08 21.04
CA LEU A 375 7.33 -21.76 20.71
C LEU A 375 6.18 -21.26 21.60
N ALA A 376 6.41 -21.09 22.91
CA ALA A 376 5.40 -20.62 23.85
C ALA A 376 4.92 -19.18 23.61
N GLN A 377 5.70 -18.34 22.91
CA GLN A 377 5.26 -16.99 22.51
C GLN A 377 4.27 -17.03 21.34
N ILE A 378 4.36 -18.06 20.50
CA ILE A 378 3.58 -18.22 19.28
C ILE A 378 2.36 -19.12 19.53
N ASP A 379 2.55 -20.19 20.30
CA ASP A 379 1.53 -21.15 20.67
C ASP A 379 1.59 -21.43 22.18
N PRO A 380 0.91 -20.62 23.00
CA PRO A 380 0.86 -20.82 24.45
C PRO A 380 0.18 -22.14 24.88
N HIS A 381 -0.55 -22.80 23.98
CA HIS A 381 -1.28 -24.03 24.29
C HIS A 381 -0.44 -25.29 24.08
N ASN A 382 0.60 -25.24 23.24
CA ASN A 382 1.49 -26.36 22.96
C ASN A 382 2.94 -26.11 23.44
N GLN A 383 3.11 -25.94 24.75
CA GLN A 383 4.41 -25.59 25.35
C GLN A 383 5.38 -26.76 25.51
N ASP A 384 4.88 -28.00 25.45
CA ASP A 384 5.68 -29.21 25.63
C ASP A 384 5.34 -30.28 24.57
N PRO A 385 5.76 -30.06 23.31
CA PRO A 385 5.49 -31.00 22.23
C PRO A 385 6.04 -32.39 22.59
N GLU A 386 5.14 -33.37 22.67
CA GLU A 386 5.42 -34.78 22.99
C GLU A 386 6.19 -35.01 24.31
N GLY A 387 6.17 -34.07 25.25
CA GLY A 387 6.90 -34.19 26.52
C GLY A 387 8.42 -33.94 26.42
N MET A 388 8.91 -33.45 25.27
CA MET A 388 10.34 -33.26 25.02
C MET A 388 10.97 -32.20 25.93
N VAL A 389 10.24 -31.13 26.23
CA VAL A 389 10.71 -30.00 27.05
C VAL A 389 10.81 -30.44 28.50
N SER A 390 9.79 -31.15 29.01
CA SER A 390 9.83 -31.74 30.35
C SER A 390 11.00 -32.72 30.51
N HIS A 391 11.26 -33.56 29.50
CA HIS A 391 12.40 -34.47 29.52
C HIS A 391 13.74 -33.70 29.53
N ALA A 392 13.89 -32.67 28.69
CA ALA A 392 15.09 -31.84 28.67
C ALA A 392 15.33 -31.13 30.01
N GLN A 393 14.29 -30.61 30.66
CA GLN A 393 14.39 -30.01 31.99
C GLN A 393 14.88 -31.01 33.04
N ALA A 394 14.35 -32.23 33.03
CA ALA A 394 14.81 -33.30 33.92
C ALA A 394 16.30 -33.61 33.70
N LYS A 395 16.77 -33.66 32.44
CA LYS A 395 18.18 -33.88 32.11
C LYS A 395 19.11 -32.74 32.56
N ILE A 396 18.67 -31.49 32.44
CA ILE A 396 19.42 -30.34 32.95
C ILE A 396 19.58 -30.43 34.47
N LEU A 397 18.49 -30.74 35.19
CA LEU A 397 18.53 -30.90 36.65
C LEU A 397 19.44 -32.05 37.08
N GLU A 398 19.40 -33.18 36.37
CA GLU A 398 20.31 -34.32 36.59
C GLU A 398 21.78 -33.91 36.45
N ALA A 399 22.13 -33.16 35.41
CA ALA A 399 23.50 -32.68 35.17
C ALA A 399 23.96 -31.66 36.22
N GLN A 400 23.10 -30.70 36.60
CA GLN A 400 23.40 -29.72 37.64
C GLN A 400 23.66 -30.38 39.00
N ARG A 401 22.88 -31.42 39.33
CA ARG A 401 23.08 -32.21 40.55
C ARG A 401 24.42 -32.95 40.53
N ALA A 402 24.78 -33.56 39.39
CA ALA A 402 26.05 -34.25 39.24
C ALA A 402 27.25 -33.30 39.40
N GLU A 403 27.17 -32.09 38.84
CA GLU A 403 28.19 -31.05 38.98
C GLU A 403 28.33 -30.58 40.44
N ARG A 404 27.21 -30.30 41.11
CA ARG A 404 27.21 -29.92 42.54
C ARG A 404 27.81 -31.02 43.41
N TYR A 405 27.53 -32.28 43.08
CA TYR A 405 28.12 -33.42 43.77
C TYR A 405 29.64 -33.50 43.54
N ALA A 406 30.13 -33.26 42.32
CA ALA A 406 31.57 -33.22 42.04
C ALA A 406 32.29 -32.09 42.81
N GLN A 407 31.70 -30.88 42.82
CA GLN A 407 32.24 -29.75 43.60
C GLN A 407 32.26 -30.04 45.11
N ALA A 408 31.26 -30.76 45.63
CA ALA A 408 31.26 -31.17 47.01
C ALA A 408 32.40 -32.16 47.33
N LEU A 409 32.75 -33.05 46.40
CA LEU A 409 33.94 -33.92 46.54
C LEU A 409 35.23 -33.11 46.52
N ASP A 410 35.37 -32.12 45.64
CA ASP A 410 36.55 -31.24 45.60
C ASP A 410 36.73 -30.48 46.93
N HIS A 411 35.64 -30.00 47.54
CA HIS A 411 35.70 -29.37 48.85
C HIS A 411 36.06 -30.35 49.98
N LEU A 412 35.65 -31.62 49.88
CA LEU A 412 36.11 -32.65 50.83
C LEU A 412 37.63 -32.89 50.71
N ASP A 413 38.15 -32.89 49.49
CA ASP A 413 39.59 -33.07 49.23
C ASP A 413 40.41 -31.86 49.68
N GLN A 414 39.85 -30.65 49.58
CA GLN A 414 40.44 -29.40 50.07
C GLN A 414 40.29 -29.18 51.58
N GLU A 415 39.66 -30.13 52.29
CA GLU A 415 39.35 -30.04 53.72
C GLU A 415 38.38 -28.90 54.10
N ASP A 416 37.64 -28.36 53.13
CA ASP A 416 36.58 -27.37 53.31
C ASP A 416 35.28 -28.03 53.79
N TRP A 417 35.34 -28.66 54.97
CA TRP A 417 34.27 -29.51 55.52
C TRP A 417 32.91 -28.80 55.61
N GLN A 418 32.91 -27.47 55.78
CA GLN A 418 31.69 -26.70 55.88
C GLN A 418 30.96 -26.52 54.54
N GLN A 419 31.70 -26.20 53.48
CA GLN A 419 31.11 -26.04 52.15
C GLN A 419 30.66 -27.39 51.61
N ALA A 420 31.48 -28.43 51.76
CA ALA A 420 31.10 -29.80 51.40
C ALA A 420 29.82 -30.27 52.10
N ALA A 421 29.70 -30.05 53.42
CA ALA A 421 28.50 -30.44 54.16
C ALA A 421 27.25 -29.66 53.70
N ASN A 422 27.37 -28.37 53.40
CA ASN A 422 26.24 -27.59 52.90
C ASN A 422 25.76 -28.10 51.54
N MET A 423 26.67 -28.30 50.58
CA MET A 423 26.33 -28.76 49.23
C MET A 423 25.74 -30.18 49.22
N LEU A 424 26.27 -31.10 50.04
CA LEU A 424 25.74 -32.47 50.14
C LEU A 424 24.36 -32.51 50.82
N ALA A 425 24.13 -31.63 51.82
CA ALA A 425 22.81 -31.50 52.44
C ALA A 425 21.76 -30.98 51.46
N GLU A 426 22.12 -30.05 50.58
CA GLU A 426 21.24 -29.57 49.52
C GLU A 426 20.89 -30.69 48.52
N ILE A 427 21.88 -31.49 48.10
CA ILE A 427 21.67 -32.63 47.19
C ILE A 427 20.72 -33.67 47.81
N GLU A 428 20.94 -34.06 49.07
CA GLU A 428 20.07 -35.02 49.77
C GLU A 428 18.66 -34.48 50.00
N ARG A 429 18.51 -33.16 50.18
CA ARG A 429 17.20 -32.52 50.27
C ARG A 429 16.45 -32.55 48.93
N GLU A 430 17.16 -32.38 47.82
CA GLU A 430 16.58 -32.39 46.47
C GLU A 430 16.28 -33.80 45.96
N GLN A 431 17.16 -34.78 46.23
CA GLN A 431 16.94 -36.19 45.92
C GLN A 431 17.55 -37.06 47.02
N PRO A 432 16.71 -37.55 47.95
CA PRO A 432 17.15 -38.47 48.99
C PRO A 432 17.79 -39.73 48.37
N GLY A 433 18.96 -40.10 48.86
CA GLY A 433 19.69 -41.29 48.40
C GLY A 433 20.42 -41.10 47.06
N TYR A 434 20.77 -39.86 46.69
CA TYR A 434 21.60 -39.61 45.53
C TYR A 434 23.03 -40.11 45.77
N ARG A 435 23.37 -41.26 45.17
CA ARG A 435 24.67 -41.94 45.32
C ARG A 435 24.98 -42.20 46.80
N ASP A 436 26.09 -41.68 47.32
CA ASP A 436 26.54 -41.79 48.72
C ASP A 436 26.54 -40.44 49.45
N ALA A 437 25.82 -39.43 48.95
CA ALA A 437 25.84 -38.07 49.48
C ALA A 437 25.49 -38.00 50.98
N ALA A 438 24.51 -38.78 51.47
CA ALA A 438 24.18 -38.88 52.90
C ALA A 438 25.36 -39.37 53.77
N ASN A 439 26.15 -40.33 53.27
CA ASN A 439 27.31 -40.86 53.99
C ASN A 439 28.44 -39.83 54.02
N LEU A 440 28.68 -39.18 52.89
CA LEU A 440 29.68 -38.13 52.75
C LEU A 440 29.33 -36.90 53.60
N LEU A 441 28.04 -36.53 53.67
CA LEU A 441 27.53 -35.44 54.52
C LEU A 441 27.85 -35.71 55.99
N THR A 442 27.55 -36.92 56.46
CA THR A 442 27.84 -37.34 57.84
C THR A 442 29.35 -37.27 58.12
N THR A 443 30.17 -37.65 57.15
CA THR A 443 31.63 -37.61 57.25
C THR A 443 32.15 -36.17 57.32
N ALA A 444 31.65 -35.27 56.46
CA ALA A 444 31.98 -33.86 56.45
C ALA A 444 31.64 -33.18 57.78
N GLN A 445 30.43 -33.42 58.31
CA GLN A 445 29.98 -32.86 59.59
C GLN A 445 30.86 -33.30 60.76
N ARG A 446 31.27 -34.58 60.81
CA ARG A 446 32.19 -35.09 61.84
C ARG A 446 33.57 -34.44 61.75
N ARG A 447 34.13 -34.30 60.55
CA ARG A 447 35.44 -33.66 60.33
C ARG A 447 35.41 -32.17 60.68
N ARG A 448 34.33 -31.47 60.32
CA ARG A 448 34.08 -30.09 60.75
C ARG A 448 34.05 -29.97 62.28
N ALA A 449 33.28 -30.81 62.96
CA ALA A 449 33.19 -30.79 64.41
C ALA A 449 34.54 -31.05 65.09
N ARG A 450 35.37 -31.91 64.50
CA ARG A 450 36.73 -32.19 64.99
C ARG A 450 37.69 -31.02 64.75
N ALA A 451 37.61 -30.35 63.60
CA ALA A 451 38.41 -29.17 63.28
C ALA A 451 38.02 -27.93 64.10
N ALA A 452 36.79 -27.89 64.63
CA ALA A 452 36.30 -26.80 65.49
C ALA A 452 36.68 -26.95 66.97
N LEU A 453 37.32 -28.05 67.36
CA LEU A 453 37.88 -28.22 68.71
C LEU A 453 39.17 -27.41 68.83
N PRO A 454 39.32 -26.51 69.82
CA PRO A 454 40.59 -25.82 70.05
C PRO A 454 41.68 -26.81 70.47
N ASP A 455 42.89 -26.63 69.96
CA ASP A 455 44.06 -27.42 70.34
C ASP A 455 44.25 -27.38 71.87
N PRO A 456 44.36 -28.54 72.55
CA PRO A 456 44.52 -28.59 74.00
C PRO A 456 45.87 -28.04 74.51
N VAL A 457 46.73 -27.52 73.63
CA VAL A 457 48.09 -27.04 73.97
C VAL A 457 48.14 -25.51 74.16
N ALA A 458 47.10 -24.75 73.82
CA ALA A 458 47.12 -23.27 73.88
C ALA A 458 46.55 -22.66 75.19
N ALA A 459 46.37 -23.45 76.25
CA ALA A 459 45.77 -22.98 77.50
C ALA A 459 46.76 -22.54 78.60
N GLU A 460 48.08 -22.67 78.40
CA GLU A 460 49.09 -22.21 79.35
C GLU A 460 50.17 -21.41 78.61
N GLU A 461 50.15 -20.08 78.72
CA GLU A 461 51.31 -19.25 79.11
C GLU A 461 51.08 -17.72 78.89
N HIS A 462 51.09 -17.00 80.02
CA HIS A 462 51.78 -15.72 80.27
C HIS A 462 51.49 -14.44 79.43
N ARG A 463 50.64 -13.59 80.01
CA ARG A 463 50.93 -12.23 80.55
C ARG A 463 52.10 -11.42 79.92
N ALA A 464 51.72 -10.31 79.26
CA ALA A 464 52.31 -8.95 79.26
C ALA A 464 53.62 -8.57 78.49
N VAL A 465 53.43 -7.65 77.50
CA VAL A 465 54.22 -6.42 77.13
C VAL A 465 55.36 -6.54 76.05
N PRO A 466 55.59 -5.52 75.16
CA PRO A 466 56.06 -5.65 73.75
C PRO A 466 57.48 -5.06 73.43
N PRO A 467 57.82 -4.66 72.16
CA PRO A 467 58.78 -5.24 71.17
C PRO A 467 60.13 -4.44 71.09
N PRO A 468 61.05 -4.45 70.06
CA PRO A 468 61.08 -4.97 68.67
C PRO A 468 62.51 -5.55 68.26
N PRO A 469 63.02 -5.40 67.01
CA PRO A 469 62.66 -6.02 65.73
C PRO A 469 63.78 -6.97 65.19
N THR A 470 63.59 -7.41 63.94
CA THR A 470 64.56 -7.47 62.81
C THR A 470 64.70 -8.84 62.11
N THR A 471 64.29 -8.83 60.82
CA THR A 471 64.91 -9.44 59.64
C THR A 471 65.11 -10.96 59.49
N THR A 472 64.49 -11.43 58.39
CA THR A 472 65.03 -12.29 57.31
C THR A 472 65.33 -13.76 57.58
N LEU A 473 64.72 -14.64 56.77
CA LEU A 473 65.37 -15.46 55.73
C LEU A 473 64.30 -16.30 54.97
N PRO A 474 64.61 -16.94 53.81
CA PRO A 474 63.70 -17.04 52.68
C PRO A 474 63.01 -18.41 52.48
N ARG A 475 61.97 -18.34 51.66
CA ARG A 475 61.34 -19.39 50.83
C ARG A 475 62.27 -20.55 50.44
N ARG A 476 61.75 -21.79 50.53
CA ARG A 476 61.99 -22.84 49.53
C ARG A 476 60.72 -23.58 49.13
N ARG A 477 60.55 -23.64 47.80
CA ARG A 477 59.53 -24.32 46.98
C ARG A 477 59.58 -25.84 47.11
N ARG A 478 58.44 -26.50 46.90
CA ARG A 478 58.21 -27.70 46.04
C ARG A 478 56.70 -27.84 45.80
N LEU A 479 56.12 -28.32 44.70
CA LEU A 479 56.48 -28.54 43.29
C LEU A 479 55.12 -28.90 42.65
N ALA A 480 54.76 -28.26 41.54
CA ALA A 480 53.53 -28.53 40.79
C ALA A 480 53.62 -29.87 40.03
N GLY A 481 52.51 -30.62 40.02
CA GLY A 481 52.33 -31.85 39.23
C GLY A 481 50.93 -31.88 38.60
N ARG A 482 50.91 -31.73 37.27
CA ARG A 482 49.78 -31.68 36.31
C ARG A 482 48.64 -32.68 36.56
N TRP A 483 47.40 -32.22 36.39
CA TRP A 483 46.30 -33.01 35.81
C TRP A 483 45.63 -32.27 34.65
N LEU A 484 45.14 -33.11 33.73
CA LEU A 484 44.76 -32.87 32.34
C LEU A 484 43.43 -32.10 32.24
N VAL A 485 43.38 -31.04 31.42
CA VAL A 485 42.14 -30.35 31.07
C VAL A 485 41.44 -31.11 29.94
N VAL A 486 40.23 -31.59 30.19
CA VAL A 486 39.24 -31.89 29.15
C VAL A 486 38.31 -30.68 29.08
N THR A 487 38.36 -29.95 27.97
CA THR A 487 37.50 -28.79 27.73
C THR A 487 36.14 -29.23 27.21
N ILE A 488 35.07 -28.96 27.97
CA ILE A 488 33.74 -28.71 27.41
C ILE A 488 33.43 -27.25 27.70
N SER A 489 33.46 -26.43 26.65
CA SER A 489 33.14 -25.01 26.70
C SER A 489 31.63 -24.82 26.73
N ILE A 490 31.12 -24.19 27.79
CA ILE A 490 29.89 -23.39 27.71
C ILE A 490 30.19 -22.02 28.31
N ALA A 491 30.16 -21.01 27.45
CA ALA A 491 30.17 -19.62 27.80
C ALA A 491 28.79 -19.22 28.34
N ALA A 492 28.76 -18.63 29.55
CA ALA A 492 27.59 -17.95 30.09
C ALA A 492 27.89 -16.45 30.16
N VAL A 493 27.13 -15.68 29.39
CA VAL A 493 27.04 -14.22 29.44
C VAL A 493 26.19 -13.84 30.65
N GLY A 494 26.75 -13.05 31.56
CA GLY A 494 26.04 -12.43 32.68
C GLY A 494 25.86 -10.93 32.46
N ILE A 495 24.61 -10.51 32.41
CA ILE A 495 24.17 -9.10 32.45
C ILE A 495 24.06 -8.67 33.91
N THR A 496 24.65 -7.54 34.29
CA THR A 496 24.13 -6.67 35.36
C THR A 496 24.46 -5.20 35.09
N ALA A 497 23.50 -4.34 35.42
CA ALA A 497 23.48 -2.90 35.17
C ALA A 497 23.86 -2.06 36.40
N ALA A 498 24.42 -0.87 36.12
CA ALA A 498 24.42 0.40 36.89
C ALA A 498 25.18 0.45 38.23
N LEU A 499 25.84 1.52 38.69
CA LEU A 499 26.25 2.91 38.33
C LEU A 499 27.23 3.29 39.51
N ILE A 500 28.40 3.92 39.42
CA ILE A 500 28.69 5.38 39.38
C ILE A 500 30.10 5.68 40.03
N LEU A 501 30.81 6.68 39.46
CA LEU A 501 31.91 7.57 39.93
C LEU A 501 33.35 7.09 40.34
N ALA A 502 34.29 7.43 39.42
CA ALA A 502 35.38 8.42 39.52
C ALA A 502 36.62 8.25 40.45
N VAL A 503 37.81 8.41 39.83
CA VAL A 503 38.90 9.43 40.07
C VAL A 503 40.20 8.86 39.47
N MET A 504 40.79 9.35 38.37
CA MET A 504 41.46 10.64 38.05
C MET A 504 43.00 10.58 38.18
N GLN A 505 43.67 11.02 37.10
CA GLN A 505 44.95 11.77 36.96
C GLN A 505 45.87 11.12 35.91
N SER A 506 46.62 11.84 35.07
CA SER A 506 46.75 13.25 34.64
C SER A 506 48.06 13.29 33.84
N SER A 507 48.13 13.93 32.68
CA SER A 507 49.18 14.95 32.40
C SER A 507 48.98 15.65 31.05
N LYS A 508 49.16 16.97 31.12
CA LYS A 508 49.06 18.01 30.09
C LYS A 508 50.24 17.98 29.11
N SER A 509 50.03 18.48 27.89
CA SER A 509 50.58 19.78 27.47
C SER A 509 50.01 20.21 26.12
N SER A 510 49.65 21.50 26.07
CA SER A 510 49.25 22.26 24.89
C SER A 510 50.45 23.03 24.37
N ASP A 511 50.63 23.05 23.04
CA ASP A 511 51.27 24.16 22.33
C ASP A 511 50.54 24.38 20.98
N THR A 512 50.33 25.66 20.69
CA THR A 512 49.52 26.23 19.61
C THR A 512 50.41 26.61 18.43
N SER A 513 50.05 26.23 17.19
CA SER A 513 49.84 27.17 16.05
C SER A 513 49.73 26.45 14.68
N THR A 514 48.49 26.39 14.19
CA THR A 514 47.99 26.86 12.87
C THR A 514 48.41 26.19 11.54
N SER A 515 47.38 26.05 10.69
CA SER A 515 47.27 25.65 9.27
C SER A 515 47.44 24.14 8.99
N THR A 516 46.41 23.40 8.57
CA THR A 516 45.35 23.69 7.60
C THR A 516 44.08 22.96 8.04
N THR A 517 42.99 23.69 8.22
CA THR A 517 41.71 23.11 8.62
C THR A 517 41.09 22.39 7.43
N ASP A 518 41.27 21.06 7.35
CA ASP A 518 40.22 20.20 6.80
C ASP A 518 39.03 20.36 7.75
N ARG A 519 38.17 21.33 7.43
CA ARG A 519 37.01 21.66 8.23
C ARG A 519 35.96 20.58 7.98
N ALA A 520 35.82 19.72 8.98
CA ALA A 520 34.74 18.78 9.13
C ALA A 520 33.39 19.43 8.80
N ALA A 521 32.62 18.73 7.98
CA ALA A 521 31.24 19.04 7.67
C ALA A 521 30.36 18.99 8.94
N PRO A 522 29.24 19.74 8.98
CA PRO A 522 28.26 19.71 10.08
C PRO A 522 27.54 18.37 10.16
N PRO A 523 26.88 18.07 11.29
CA PRO A 523 26.29 16.77 11.52
C PRO A 523 25.00 16.64 10.72
N THR A 524 25.05 15.99 9.56
CA THR A 524 23.88 15.37 8.96
C THR A 524 24.13 13.87 8.88
N SER A 525 23.17 13.08 9.38
CA SER A 525 23.17 11.61 9.35
C SER A 525 24.22 10.94 10.24
N ALA A 526 24.03 11.00 11.57
CA ALA A 526 24.52 9.91 12.41
C ALA A 526 23.79 8.63 11.95
N GLN A 527 24.53 7.62 11.48
CA GLN A 527 23.99 6.36 10.96
C GLN A 527 22.99 5.76 11.96
N ILE A 528 21.70 5.84 11.65
CA ILE A 528 20.66 5.14 12.42
C ILE A 528 20.73 3.68 11.98
N SER A 529 21.57 2.91 12.66
CA SER A 529 21.72 1.47 12.44
C SER A 529 20.46 0.74 12.87
N GLY A 530 19.86 -0.01 11.95
CA GLY A 530 18.68 -0.86 12.18
C GLY A 530 18.54 -1.91 11.08
N PRO A 531 17.51 -2.77 11.14
CA PRO A 531 17.36 -3.90 10.23
C PRO A 531 16.98 -3.49 8.79
N ASN A 532 16.49 -2.27 8.58
CA ASN A 532 16.11 -1.78 7.26
C ASN A 532 17.32 -1.13 6.57
N GLU A 533 17.62 -1.56 5.35
CA GLU A 533 18.63 -0.91 4.50
C GLU A 533 18.27 0.56 4.26
N THR A 534 19.21 1.47 4.48
CA THR A 534 19.00 2.91 4.32
C THR A 534 19.52 3.43 2.98
N LEU A 535 19.14 4.67 2.62
CA LEU A 535 19.71 5.36 1.46
C LEU A 535 21.25 5.49 1.57
N ALA A 536 21.75 5.78 2.78
CA ALA A 536 23.18 5.84 3.05
C ALA A 536 23.88 4.48 2.84
N ASP A 537 23.26 3.38 3.28
CA ASP A 537 23.80 2.03 3.08
C ASP A 537 23.84 1.68 1.59
N TYR A 538 22.76 1.94 0.85
CA TYR A 538 22.70 1.69 -0.59
C TYR A 538 23.76 2.48 -1.36
N ILE A 539 23.90 3.78 -1.08
CA ILE A 539 24.92 4.63 -1.72
C ILE A 539 26.33 4.07 -1.46
N LYS A 540 26.61 3.72 -0.20
CA LYS A 540 27.90 3.17 0.23
C LYS A 540 28.19 1.80 -0.41
N ASN A 541 27.22 0.90 -0.41
CA ASN A 541 27.39 -0.48 -0.86
C ASN A 541 27.51 -0.61 -2.38
N ASN A 542 27.13 0.41 -3.14
CA ASN A 542 27.15 0.41 -4.60
C ASN A 542 28.17 1.40 -5.19
N ASP A 543 29.13 1.87 -4.38
CA ASP A 543 30.17 2.82 -4.79
C ASP A 543 29.62 4.08 -5.49
N ILE A 544 28.42 4.53 -5.07
CA ILE A 544 27.79 5.74 -5.60
C ILE A 544 28.40 6.94 -4.88
N GLN A 545 28.86 7.93 -5.63
CA GLN A 545 29.30 9.19 -5.03
C GLN A 545 28.11 10.12 -4.79
N ARG A 546 28.08 10.71 -3.60
CA ARG A 546 27.07 11.67 -3.14
C ARG A 546 27.72 13.05 -3.00
N THR A 547 27.16 14.05 -3.67
CA THR A 547 27.59 15.46 -3.56
C THR A 547 26.41 16.32 -3.15
N ALA A 548 26.49 17.00 -2.00
CA ALA A 548 25.45 17.90 -1.54
C ALA A 548 25.26 19.07 -2.52
N VAL A 549 24.01 19.44 -2.77
CA VAL A 549 23.61 20.52 -3.67
C VAL A 549 22.98 21.63 -2.84
N VAL A 550 23.47 22.85 -3.02
CA VAL A 550 22.90 24.05 -2.42
C VAL A 550 22.08 24.86 -3.44
N PRO A 551 21.12 25.69 -3.01
CA PRO A 551 20.35 26.54 -3.93
C PRO A 551 21.26 27.38 -4.83
N GLY A 552 21.00 27.35 -6.15
CA GLY A 552 21.78 28.09 -7.14
C GLY A 552 23.03 27.37 -7.68
N THR A 553 23.28 26.11 -7.29
CA THR A 553 24.35 25.29 -7.87
C THR A 553 24.19 25.19 -9.40
N PRO A 554 25.20 25.58 -10.21
CA PRO A 554 25.10 25.53 -11.67
C PRO A 554 24.82 24.11 -12.19
N GLY A 555 23.82 23.98 -13.07
CA GLY A 555 23.44 22.71 -13.68
C GLY A 555 22.66 21.75 -12.76
N ALA A 556 22.36 22.15 -11.52
CA ALA A 556 21.41 21.45 -10.66
C ALA A 556 19.96 21.87 -11.00
N PRO A 557 18.97 20.98 -10.78
CA PRO A 557 17.56 21.31 -10.98
C PRO A 557 17.15 22.48 -10.09
N LYS A 558 16.28 23.35 -10.61
CA LYS A 558 15.70 24.44 -9.82
C LYS A 558 14.52 23.88 -9.03
N ILE A 559 14.71 23.76 -7.72
CA ILE A 559 13.70 23.27 -6.79
C ILE A 559 13.17 24.45 -5.97
N ASP A 560 11.90 24.78 -6.15
CA ASP A 560 11.19 25.82 -5.40
C ASP A 560 10.15 25.16 -4.48
N LEU A 561 10.42 25.20 -3.17
CA LEU A 561 9.51 24.70 -2.12
C LEU A 561 8.75 25.88 -1.49
N PRO A 562 7.42 25.80 -1.35
CA PRO A 562 6.61 26.88 -0.78
C PRO A 562 6.84 26.99 0.73
N VAL A 563 6.65 28.19 1.28
CA VAL A 563 6.54 28.41 2.73
C VAL A 563 5.05 28.54 3.06
N PRO A 564 4.44 27.55 3.76
CA PRO A 564 3.03 27.57 4.12
C PRO A 564 2.67 28.76 5.03
N GLU A 565 1.39 29.11 5.06
CA GLU A 565 0.89 30.16 5.96
C GLU A 565 1.20 29.83 7.43
N GLY A 566 1.69 30.82 8.19
CA GLY A 566 2.09 30.63 9.58
C GLY A 566 3.47 30.00 9.78
N TRP A 567 4.22 29.73 8.69
CA TRP A 567 5.60 29.26 8.73
C TRP A 567 6.57 30.32 8.23
N THR A 568 7.83 30.21 8.66
CA THR A 568 8.91 31.07 8.22
C THR A 568 10.14 30.26 7.88
N ARG A 569 10.89 30.73 6.87
CA ARG A 569 12.15 30.10 6.46
C ARG A 569 13.25 30.50 7.43
N ILE A 570 14.01 29.52 7.90
CA ILE A 570 15.26 29.77 8.61
C ILE A 570 16.39 29.55 7.62
N SER A 571 17.25 30.56 7.45
CA SER A 571 18.49 30.42 6.68
C SER A 571 19.64 30.24 7.64
N ALA A 572 20.25 29.07 7.66
CA ALA A 572 21.57 28.88 8.26
C ALA A 572 22.65 28.96 7.16
N GLY A 573 23.92 29.11 7.54
CA GLY A 573 25.03 29.43 6.63
C GLY A 573 25.41 28.36 5.59
N ALA A 574 26.70 28.30 5.22
CA ALA A 574 27.24 27.41 4.16
C ALA A 574 27.00 25.89 4.37
N ASP A 575 26.43 25.55 5.51
CA ASP A 575 26.28 24.23 6.12
C ASP A 575 24.80 23.85 6.33
N ALA A 576 23.89 24.68 5.81
CA ALA A 576 22.46 24.54 5.99
C ALA A 576 21.81 23.58 4.98
N PRO A 577 20.69 22.95 5.37
CA PRO A 577 19.84 22.23 4.42
C PRO A 577 19.38 23.14 3.28
N TYR A 578 19.07 22.53 2.13
CA TYR A 578 18.58 23.23 0.93
C TYR A 578 17.35 24.11 1.24
N PHE A 579 16.51 23.66 2.16
CA PHE A 579 15.33 24.37 2.65
C PHE A 579 15.06 23.99 4.12
N GLU A 580 14.65 24.95 4.93
CA GLU A 580 14.20 24.71 6.31
C GLU A 580 13.16 25.74 6.72
N ILE A 581 12.06 25.28 7.31
CA ILE A 581 11.00 26.12 7.86
C ILE A 581 10.59 25.69 9.27
N VAL A 582 10.14 26.66 10.06
CA VAL A 582 9.50 26.48 11.37
C VAL A 582 8.21 27.30 11.44
N PRO A 583 7.27 26.98 12.36
CA PRO A 583 6.15 27.86 12.63
C PRO A 583 6.64 29.21 13.17
N ILE A 584 5.93 30.28 12.82
CA ILE A 584 6.17 31.63 13.38
C ILE A 584 5.87 31.63 14.88
N THR A 585 4.87 30.85 15.31
CA THR A 585 4.45 30.69 16.72
C THR A 585 4.34 29.20 17.06
N PRO A 586 5.44 28.51 17.37
CA PRO A 586 5.40 27.11 17.79
C PRO A 586 4.73 26.97 19.17
N ALA A 587 4.08 25.83 19.43
CA ALA A 587 3.45 25.56 20.72
C ALA A 587 4.48 25.54 21.87
N ASP A 588 5.65 24.95 21.61
CA ASP A 588 6.82 25.05 22.47
C ASP A 588 8.01 25.67 21.69
N PRO A 589 8.41 26.91 21.99
CA PRO A 589 9.57 27.54 21.37
C PRO A 589 10.90 26.81 21.60
N ALA A 590 11.01 25.97 22.64
CA ALA A 590 12.21 25.18 22.89
C ALA A 590 12.27 23.90 22.04
N ASP A 591 11.13 23.45 21.50
CA ASP A 591 11.03 22.25 20.66
C ASP A 591 10.03 22.46 19.49
N PRO A 592 10.31 23.40 18.58
CA PRO A 592 9.40 23.67 17.48
C PRO A 592 9.42 22.53 16.45
N PRO A 593 8.29 22.27 15.77
CA PRO A 593 8.25 21.38 14.63
C PRO A 593 9.04 22.00 13.48
N ARG A 594 9.63 21.15 12.63
CA ARG A 594 10.49 21.55 11.51
C ARG A 594 10.15 20.76 10.27
N ILE A 595 10.25 21.43 9.13
CA ILE A 595 10.32 20.77 7.82
C ILE A 595 11.64 21.19 7.17
N THR A 596 12.44 20.19 6.85
CA THR A 596 13.78 20.33 6.27
C THR A 596 13.84 19.63 4.93
N ALA A 597 14.54 20.20 3.95
CA ALA A 597 14.83 19.53 2.71
C ALA A 597 16.33 19.55 2.40
N THR A 598 16.86 18.42 1.93
CA THR A 598 18.23 18.27 1.43
C THR A 598 18.20 17.82 -0.01
N VAL A 599 19.23 18.21 -0.77
CA VAL A 599 19.38 17.82 -2.18
C VAL A 599 20.78 17.29 -2.37
N ASP A 600 20.88 16.10 -2.96
CA ASP A 600 22.14 15.47 -3.28
C ASP A 600 22.19 15.09 -4.75
N LYS A 601 23.34 15.33 -5.38
CA LYS A 601 23.67 14.75 -6.69
C LYS A 601 24.32 13.40 -6.48
N LEU A 602 23.79 12.38 -7.15
CA LEU A 602 24.35 11.03 -7.16
C LEU A 602 25.03 10.74 -8.49
N THR A 603 26.25 10.24 -8.43
CA THR A 603 27.03 9.85 -9.61
C THR A 603 27.57 8.43 -9.44
N GLY A 604 27.34 7.58 -10.44
CA GLY A 604 27.63 6.16 -10.41
C GLY A 604 26.52 5.34 -11.06
N ALA A 605 26.53 4.03 -10.86
CA ALA A 605 25.47 3.13 -11.31
C ALA A 605 24.28 3.19 -10.35
N VAL A 606 23.45 4.24 -10.48
CA VAL A 606 22.30 4.45 -9.60
C VAL A 606 21.06 3.73 -10.17
N ASP A 607 20.61 2.68 -9.49
CA ASP A 607 19.27 2.12 -9.66
C ASP A 607 18.25 2.98 -8.87
N VAL A 608 17.31 3.58 -9.60
CA VAL A 608 16.31 4.51 -9.09
C VAL A 608 15.22 3.80 -8.30
N ASP A 609 14.85 2.60 -8.72
CA ASP A 609 13.84 1.81 -8.03
C ASP A 609 14.38 1.26 -6.73
N LYS A 610 15.63 0.78 -6.71
CA LYS A 610 16.28 0.38 -5.47
C LYS A 610 16.43 1.57 -4.51
N LEU A 611 16.80 2.75 -5.02
CA LEU A 611 16.92 3.97 -4.22
C LEU A 611 15.60 4.34 -3.52
N LEU A 612 14.51 4.37 -4.26
CA LEU A 612 13.18 4.67 -3.72
C LEU A 612 12.64 3.58 -2.79
N LEU A 613 13.09 2.33 -2.94
CA LEU A 613 12.75 1.20 -2.07
C LEU A 613 13.43 1.31 -0.68
N VAL A 614 14.70 1.75 -0.63
CA VAL A 614 15.47 1.88 0.62
C VAL A 614 15.32 3.25 1.28
N ALA A 615 14.82 4.25 0.57
CA ALA A 615 14.52 5.58 1.08
C ALA A 615 13.82 5.63 2.46
N PRO A 616 12.79 4.80 2.75
CA PRO A 616 12.14 4.81 4.07
C PRO A 616 12.96 4.21 5.22
N GLY A 617 14.09 3.55 4.92
CA GLY A 617 14.85 2.78 5.92
C GLY A 617 15.31 3.61 7.11
N GLU A 618 15.71 4.87 6.90
CA GLU A 618 16.15 5.76 7.99
C GLU A 618 15.04 6.02 9.01
N VAL A 619 13.82 6.32 8.54
CA VAL A 619 12.65 6.55 9.41
C VAL A 619 12.17 5.24 10.04
N LYS A 620 12.15 4.14 9.29
CA LYS A 620 11.77 2.81 9.81
C LYS A 620 12.71 2.29 10.89
N ASN A 621 13.97 2.72 10.88
CA ASN A 621 14.95 2.37 11.91
C ASN A 621 14.88 3.26 13.17
N LEU A 622 13.99 4.28 13.21
CA LEU A 622 13.81 5.10 14.40
C LEU A 622 13.22 4.27 15.55
N SER A 623 13.73 4.52 16.76
CA SER A 623 13.33 3.79 17.97
C SER A 623 11.83 3.96 18.24
N GLY A 624 11.10 2.85 18.25
CA GLY A 624 9.67 2.84 18.48
C GLY A 624 8.86 3.49 17.36
N TYR A 625 9.38 3.47 16.12
CA TYR A 625 8.62 3.93 14.97
C TYR A 625 7.31 3.14 14.81
N GLN A 626 6.21 3.87 14.60
CA GLN A 626 4.89 3.36 14.30
C GLN A 626 4.30 4.19 13.17
N GLY A 627 4.03 3.57 12.04
CA GLY A 627 3.44 4.21 10.86
C GLY A 627 3.28 3.21 9.73
N ASP A 628 2.53 3.62 8.71
CA ASP A 628 2.27 2.79 7.54
C ASP A 628 3.54 2.58 6.71
N ASP A 629 3.51 1.56 5.85
CA ASP A 629 4.57 1.36 4.87
C ASP A 629 4.69 2.52 3.90
N ALA A 630 5.89 2.69 3.35
CA ALA A 630 6.16 3.75 2.41
C ALA A 630 5.37 3.55 1.10
N VAL A 631 4.71 4.61 0.67
CA VAL A 631 3.90 4.63 -0.55
C VAL A 631 4.72 5.22 -1.69
N ARG A 632 4.75 4.52 -2.83
CA ARG A 632 5.26 5.07 -4.09
C ARG A 632 4.30 6.14 -4.61
N ALA A 633 4.84 7.30 -4.95
CA ALA A 633 4.07 8.45 -5.40
C ALA A 633 4.85 9.24 -6.46
N THR A 634 4.31 10.40 -6.83
CA THR A 634 5.03 11.39 -7.63
C THR A 634 4.97 12.76 -6.96
N MET A 635 6.00 13.58 -7.20
CA MET A 635 6.02 14.99 -6.81
C MET A 635 6.57 15.81 -7.98
N SER A 636 5.78 16.80 -8.44
CA SER A 636 6.11 17.62 -9.63
C SER A 636 6.48 16.78 -10.86
N GLY A 637 5.85 15.61 -11.05
CA GLY A 637 6.10 14.69 -12.16
C GLY A 637 7.29 13.73 -11.98
N HIS A 638 8.02 13.81 -10.86
CA HIS A 638 9.14 12.93 -10.55
C HIS A 638 8.74 11.80 -9.60
N PRO A 639 9.30 10.59 -9.75
CA PRO A 639 8.98 9.46 -8.88
C PRO A 639 9.46 9.71 -7.45
N SER A 640 8.64 9.32 -6.48
CA SER A 640 8.92 9.52 -5.06
C SER A 640 8.49 8.35 -4.17
N SER A 641 9.03 8.33 -2.96
CA SER A 641 8.72 7.38 -1.88
C SER A 641 8.46 8.16 -0.61
N ARG A 642 7.25 8.04 -0.06
CA ARG A 642 6.83 8.80 1.11
C ARG A 642 6.29 7.90 2.22
N LEU A 643 6.59 8.25 3.46
CA LEU A 643 6.03 7.63 4.66
C LEU A 643 5.78 8.68 5.74
N GLY A 644 4.90 8.33 6.67
CA GLY A 644 4.57 9.13 7.84
C GLY A 644 4.31 8.22 9.03
N GLY A 645 4.49 8.74 10.22
CA GLY A 645 4.23 8.01 11.44
C GLY A 645 4.66 8.79 12.67
N SER A 646 4.88 8.04 13.74
CA SER A 646 5.41 8.55 14.99
C SER A 646 6.60 7.72 15.44
N TYR A 647 7.43 8.27 16.32
CA TYR A 647 8.53 7.54 16.96
C TYR A 647 8.81 8.10 18.34
N THR A 648 9.57 7.37 19.16
CA THR A 648 9.90 7.79 20.53
C THR A 648 11.31 8.38 20.58
N LYS A 649 11.43 9.61 21.10
CA LYS A 649 12.72 10.29 21.35
C LYS A 649 12.71 10.88 22.75
N ASN A 650 13.71 10.50 23.56
CA ASN A 650 13.84 10.95 24.95
C ASN A 650 12.56 10.71 25.80
N GLY A 651 11.84 9.62 25.53
CA GLY A 651 10.60 9.28 26.23
C GLY A 651 9.34 10.05 25.77
N ALA A 652 9.45 10.93 24.78
CA ALA A 652 8.32 11.65 24.19
C ALA A 652 8.00 11.13 22.78
N ILE A 653 6.71 11.08 22.44
CA ILE A 653 6.23 10.75 21.10
C ILE A 653 6.42 11.95 20.19
N ARG A 654 7.01 11.69 19.01
CA ARG A 654 7.23 12.68 17.96
C ARG A 654 6.59 12.22 16.67
N MET A 655 6.04 13.15 15.92
CA MET A 655 5.60 12.93 14.55
C MET A 655 6.80 12.99 13.61
N VAL A 656 6.84 12.10 12.64
CA VAL A 656 7.84 12.08 11.58
C VAL A 656 7.18 11.77 10.24
N ALA A 657 7.61 12.48 9.19
CA ALA A 657 7.28 12.12 7.82
C ALA A 657 8.48 12.39 6.91
N GLN A 658 8.64 11.58 5.88
CA GLN A 658 9.69 11.76 4.88
C GLN A 658 9.10 11.55 3.49
N ASN A 659 9.48 12.39 2.53
CA ASN A 659 9.25 12.19 1.11
C ASN A 659 10.59 12.30 0.38
N THR A 660 10.97 11.23 -0.31
CA THR A 660 12.22 11.16 -1.10
C THR A 660 11.87 11.15 -2.57
N VAL A 661 12.38 12.13 -3.31
CA VAL A 661 12.05 12.36 -4.72
C VAL A 661 13.30 12.22 -5.57
N VAL A 662 13.22 11.44 -6.66
CA VAL A 662 14.33 11.24 -7.58
C VAL A 662 14.13 12.07 -8.84
N ILE A 663 15.01 13.05 -9.04
CA ILE A 663 14.98 13.99 -10.15
C ILE A 663 16.06 13.59 -11.14
N GLN A 664 15.66 13.28 -12.37
CA GLN A 664 16.60 12.93 -13.44
C GLN A 664 16.57 14.02 -14.51
N ASN A 665 17.72 14.60 -14.80
CA ASN A 665 17.90 15.56 -15.89
C ASN A 665 19.24 15.32 -16.60
N ALA A 666 19.56 16.15 -17.60
CA ALA A 666 20.83 16.07 -18.31
C ALA A 666 22.06 16.28 -17.39
N GLY A 667 21.87 16.89 -16.22
CA GLY A 667 22.90 17.09 -15.20
C GLY A 667 23.20 15.86 -14.35
N GLY A 668 22.35 14.83 -14.37
CA GLY A 668 22.52 13.58 -13.62
C GLY A 668 21.28 13.21 -12.80
N ILE A 669 21.50 12.38 -11.77
CA ILE A 669 20.45 11.96 -10.83
C ILE A 669 20.59 12.78 -9.56
N TYR A 670 19.51 13.41 -9.14
CA TYR A 670 19.42 14.20 -7.93
C TYR A 670 18.37 13.59 -7.00
N VAL A 671 18.65 13.58 -5.70
CA VAL A 671 17.73 13.10 -4.68
C VAL A 671 17.36 14.28 -3.79
N LEU A 672 16.06 14.59 -3.75
CA LEU A 672 15.47 15.56 -2.84
C LEU A 672 14.82 14.79 -1.68
N GLN A 673 15.34 14.92 -0.47
CA GLN A 673 14.71 14.38 0.74
C GLN A 673 14.06 15.51 1.52
N ILE A 674 12.73 15.45 1.67
CA ILE A 674 11.94 16.36 2.52
C ILE A 674 11.57 15.59 3.78
N ALA A 675 12.00 16.07 4.94
CA ALA A 675 11.72 15.48 6.24
C ALA A 675 10.96 16.47 7.12
N ALA A 676 9.88 16.00 7.74
CA ALA A 676 9.07 16.74 8.69
C ALA A 676 9.15 16.04 10.06
N GLU A 677 9.46 16.79 11.11
CA GLU A 677 9.56 16.26 12.47
C GLU A 677 8.99 17.27 13.47
N GLY A 678 8.25 16.80 14.47
CA GLY A 678 7.78 17.67 15.55
C GLY A 678 7.19 16.90 16.73
N PRO A 679 6.90 17.57 17.85
CA PRO A 679 6.17 16.97 18.95
C PRO A 679 4.76 16.56 18.52
N GLN A 680 4.19 15.54 19.17
CA GLN A 680 2.82 15.07 18.86
C GLN A 680 1.75 16.17 18.97
N ALA A 681 1.94 17.14 19.85
CA ALA A 681 1.04 18.29 20.02
C ALA A 681 0.91 19.14 18.73
N ASP A 682 1.94 19.15 17.88
CA ASP A 682 1.99 19.93 16.64
C ASP A 682 1.66 19.10 15.39
N ALA A 683 1.08 17.90 15.55
CA ALA A 683 0.82 16.96 14.45
C ALA A 683 -0.03 17.59 13.32
N GLY A 684 -1.12 18.29 13.68
CA GLY A 684 -2.03 18.91 12.71
C GLY A 684 -1.35 19.97 11.84
N PRO A 685 -0.77 21.04 12.43
CA PRO A 685 -0.03 22.05 11.69
C PRO A 685 1.13 21.48 10.86
N LEU A 686 1.88 20.50 11.39
CA LEU A 686 2.98 19.85 10.68
C LEU A 686 2.49 19.07 9.45
N GLN A 687 1.38 18.33 9.59
CA GLN A 687 0.80 17.57 8.48
C GLN A 687 0.23 18.50 7.40
N ALA A 688 -0.44 19.59 7.78
CA ALA A 688 -0.98 20.57 6.84
C ALA A 688 0.15 21.22 6.02
N ALA A 689 1.24 21.64 6.68
CA ALA A 689 2.40 22.24 6.03
C ALA A 689 3.11 21.25 5.09
N ALA A 690 3.32 20.00 5.51
CA ALA A 690 3.92 18.97 4.67
C ALA A 690 3.06 18.67 3.42
N LYS A 691 1.73 18.60 3.58
CA LYS A 691 0.79 18.40 2.48
C LYS A 691 0.86 19.54 1.46
N GLU A 692 0.87 20.79 1.94
CA GLU A 692 0.97 21.96 1.07
C GLU A 692 2.29 21.99 0.28
N ILE A 693 3.41 21.66 0.92
CA ILE A 693 4.71 21.56 0.25
C ILE A 693 4.66 20.55 -0.89
N VAL A 694 4.15 19.34 -0.64
CA VAL A 694 4.06 18.31 -1.68
C VAL A 694 3.15 18.73 -2.84
N GLN A 695 2.07 19.45 -2.57
CA GLN A 695 1.10 19.87 -3.58
C GLN A 695 1.59 21.05 -4.44
N LYS A 696 2.31 22.00 -3.85
CA LYS A 696 2.70 23.26 -4.51
C LYS A 696 4.18 23.34 -4.89
N ALA A 697 5.00 22.36 -4.51
CA ALA A 697 6.41 22.31 -4.92
C ALA A 697 6.54 22.27 -6.45
N THR A 698 7.55 22.97 -6.96
CA THR A 698 7.89 22.94 -8.38
C THR A 698 9.35 22.53 -8.56
N ILE A 699 9.59 21.68 -9.55
CA ILE A 699 10.91 21.19 -9.93
C ILE A 699 11.05 21.46 -11.43
N ALA A 700 12.02 22.29 -11.78
CA ALA A 700 12.38 22.57 -13.16
C ALA A 700 13.77 21.98 -13.48
N PRO A 701 13.96 21.46 -14.70
CA PRO A 701 15.19 20.77 -15.11
C PRO A 701 16.44 21.65 -15.08
#